data_AF-A0AA35TFP0-F1
#
_entry.id   AF-A0AA35TFP0-F1
#
_cell.length_a   1.000
_cell.length_b   1.000
_cell.length_c   1.000
_cell.angle_alpha   90.00
_cell.angle_beta   90.00
_cell.angle_gamma   90.00
#
_symmetry.space_group_name_H-M   'P 1'
#
loop_
_entity.id
_entity.type
_entity.pdbx_description
1 polymer ?
#
loop_
_entity_poly.entity_id
_entity_poly.type
_entity_poly.pdbx_seq_one_letter_code
_entity_poly.pdbx_strand_id
1 'polypeptide(L)'
;MNQIRDSRSYSSEEEKRVAGLQYCLQTVPGVSWGRIAGVLWYLEEHTALETVRQYLPHTHDISLTLSNLTSALDSLPDKLWTEFGWEMDVLDSILSKIRSQLSSDKERKAELLRVISTEHPHLTWEHVSDALYRLGYGEYHHVLERVQSLFPTGRRRAKKIYQEEMKRGVTKRKLTKLVMVGIAGSGKSTSLQTVIGEEPLAEDQRTSTPLLTRPVQTEVVIVHDKVHWKKRNPEEKKKYIASLLRERAQRLGQASLTSQDPASLPTPAPSSPAQPSSSAQQSSTATQPVKTTGSPTTNTSTAVPDRSSRAAPAEVTLESLLQSSEEDQEYISLINIPSDSHETLLDETVVYVVDSGGQPEFMEAMAVFLGETSACVLVMDLSQSLDEHPQIGYWLRGKAVSKPYRCIRTNEENLKKFIQTVNTFTSKTKGQPSMLLFLGTHRDQAHKCLPETVADKNERLKKLIPAKFEKQIIQLDKKTLIFEINALNPDDTDRKTAEKVRSYILEQCPAKEVEIPVRWDAFEEKLRSLAKGLGRQVMSREECWRVAQSLGLEEDSFNEALDFFHNWSLMFYFRDILPEVVFIDPQVILDKVSELVVFMFELREPEEEDKTSPDEAAGAAAKGQTHGPDTDKPEPTSTNTDGTTPEKAAATSSQTADESLLPPGWQQFEKFGHVTKAFLEDKRFSSHYHRGIFSCEDLIHLLEELLVFAKLESEEGPETWLMPSVLRHVAEEKVKEVCVSAGPLVVDFPDGGPQNGIFCSLMAHVLSPQHPHPHPWKLCLSSNLPKCLYRDCIQFHVPDFGSVTLVDRFQYFEAHVSDTTSEEEEQKLWQHVGKSIFNGIETVSDMLGYSNNKPRPAIICPKSHSDKAHTAYIKDGKWNCTSDMGVRGTLAELGTVLPWCDEAYIDDHFDVVSELGDVAHVWKSLGGALRLRQPDLDRIKADHQQDSSSCLSEMVTEWLNQSYNTERFGLPSWKMLVEAVAHRNGGNNNALAIHIATKYKVPAPAQN
;
A
#
# COMPACT_ATOMS: atom_id res chain seq x y z
N MET A 1 48.73 14.34 -5.97
CA MET A 1 47.95 14.99 -4.90
C MET A 1 48.62 14.91 -3.53
N ASN A 2 48.87 13.73 -2.93
CA ASN A 2 49.60 13.63 -1.63
C ASN A 2 50.98 14.30 -1.65
N GLN A 3 51.71 14.21 -2.77
CA GLN A 3 53.01 14.90 -2.95
C GLN A 3 52.92 16.44 -2.97
N ILE A 4 51.78 17.02 -3.40
CA ILE A 4 51.58 18.49 -3.44
C ILE A 4 51.19 19.00 -2.05
N ARG A 5 50.37 18.22 -1.32
CA ARG A 5 49.98 18.51 0.08
C ARG A 5 51.20 18.56 1.01
N ASP A 6 52.11 17.61 0.84
CA ASP A 6 53.27 17.44 1.73
C ASP A 6 54.52 18.23 1.25
N SER A 7 54.40 18.97 0.14
CA SER A 7 55.47 19.81 -0.42
C SER A 7 55.69 21.08 0.40
N ARG A 8 56.95 21.32 0.81
CA ARG A 8 57.39 22.58 1.45
C ARG A 8 57.69 23.70 0.46
N SER A 9 57.61 23.41 -0.85
CA SER A 9 57.88 24.35 -1.93
C SER A 9 56.77 25.39 -2.11
N TYR A 10 55.60 25.14 -1.50
CA TYR A 10 54.44 26.02 -1.53
C TYR A 10 54.22 26.59 -0.13
N SER A 11 54.16 27.91 -0.06
CA SER A 11 54.22 28.66 1.20
C SER A 11 52.86 28.79 1.88
N SER A 12 51.77 28.59 1.13
CA SER A 12 50.39 28.57 1.63
C SER A 12 49.60 27.36 1.13
N GLU A 13 48.56 26.99 1.88
CA GLU A 13 47.62 25.94 1.47
C GLU A 13 46.86 26.31 0.18
N GLU A 14 46.70 27.60 -0.12
CA GLU A 14 46.08 28.07 -1.36
C GLU A 14 46.97 27.85 -2.59
N GLU A 15 48.29 28.02 -2.48
CA GLU A 15 49.22 27.70 -3.57
C GLU A 15 49.23 26.20 -3.90
N LYS A 16 49.12 25.35 -2.86
CA LYS A 16 49.01 23.90 -3.03
C LYS A 16 47.71 23.49 -3.72
N ARG A 17 46.59 24.17 -3.40
CA ARG A 17 45.27 23.93 -4.02
C ARG A 17 45.29 24.29 -5.52
N VAL A 18 45.87 25.43 -5.88
CA VAL A 18 45.99 25.86 -7.30
C VAL A 18 46.91 24.92 -8.09
N ALA A 19 48.04 24.51 -7.52
CA ALA A 19 48.94 23.55 -8.15
C ALA A 19 48.30 22.17 -8.36
N GLY A 20 47.48 21.71 -7.40
CA GLY A 20 46.71 20.46 -7.52
C GLY A 20 45.66 20.51 -8.63
N LEU A 21 44.98 21.65 -8.79
CA LEU A 21 43.97 21.85 -9.83
C LEU A 21 44.58 21.88 -11.23
N GLN A 22 45.70 22.62 -11.41
CA GLN A 22 46.44 22.67 -12.67
C GLN A 22 46.99 21.29 -13.05
N TYR A 23 47.49 20.52 -12.08
CA TYR A 23 47.96 19.16 -12.34
C TYR A 23 46.83 18.27 -12.87
N CYS A 24 45.65 18.28 -12.24
CA CYS A 24 44.51 17.46 -12.66
C CYS A 24 43.99 17.84 -14.07
N LEU A 25 43.98 19.13 -14.39
CA LEU A 25 43.56 19.62 -15.71
C LEU A 25 44.55 19.28 -16.83
N GLN A 26 45.84 19.12 -16.51
CA GLN A 26 46.89 18.88 -17.51
C GLN A 26 47.23 17.39 -17.73
N THR A 27 46.92 16.49 -16.78
CA THR A 27 47.40 15.09 -16.84
C THR A 27 46.37 14.04 -17.23
N VAL A 28 45.06 14.32 -17.25
CA VAL A 28 44.04 13.28 -17.51
C VAL A 28 43.02 13.71 -18.57
N PRO A 29 43.09 13.18 -19.81
CA PRO A 29 42.04 13.40 -20.80
C PRO A 29 40.77 12.62 -20.43
N GLY A 30 39.61 13.27 -20.42
CA GLY A 30 38.30 12.61 -20.33
C GLY A 30 37.63 12.56 -18.95
N VAL A 31 37.96 13.44 -18.01
CA VAL A 31 37.29 13.50 -16.70
C VAL A 31 35.95 14.25 -16.79
N SER A 32 34.86 13.63 -16.32
CA SER A 32 33.52 14.24 -16.22
C SER A 32 33.48 15.35 -15.17
N TRP A 33 32.79 16.45 -15.46
CA TRP A 33 32.65 17.62 -14.57
C TRP A 33 32.16 17.29 -13.15
N GLY A 34 31.37 16.22 -12.97
CA GLY A 34 30.94 15.75 -11.64
C GLY A 34 32.10 15.36 -10.72
N ARG A 35 33.22 14.85 -11.24
CA ARG A 35 34.41 14.52 -10.44
C ARG A 35 35.25 15.76 -10.12
N ILE A 36 35.28 16.76 -11.01
CA ILE A 36 35.92 18.05 -10.75
C ILE A 36 35.13 18.81 -9.67
N ALA A 37 33.81 18.79 -9.75
CA ALA A 37 32.93 19.34 -8.72
C ALA A 37 33.06 18.60 -7.39
N GLY A 38 33.18 17.27 -7.40
CA GLY A 38 33.46 16.48 -6.19
C GLY A 38 34.81 16.78 -5.54
N VAL A 39 35.85 17.06 -6.33
CA VAL A 39 37.18 17.48 -5.81
C VAL A 39 37.14 18.90 -5.24
N LEU A 40 36.36 19.80 -5.86
CA LEU A 40 36.12 21.15 -5.35
C LEU A 40 35.29 21.14 -4.06
N TRP A 41 34.32 20.23 -3.97
CA TRP A 41 33.52 20.00 -2.77
C TRP A 41 34.37 19.43 -1.62
N TYR A 42 35.26 18.46 -1.91
CA TYR A 42 36.13 17.81 -0.91
C TYR A 42 37.16 18.77 -0.26
N LEU A 43 37.32 19.99 -0.80
CA LEU A 43 38.25 21.01 -0.27
C LEU A 43 37.57 22.11 0.58
N GLU A 44 36.26 21.95 0.86
CA GLU A 44 35.36 22.79 1.68
C GLU A 44 35.25 24.30 1.29
N GLU A 45 34.02 24.65 0.88
CA GLU A 45 33.38 25.98 0.70
C GLU A 45 33.67 26.92 -0.50
N HIS A 46 32.60 27.66 -0.81
CA HIS A 46 32.22 28.44 -2.00
C HIS A 46 33.16 29.52 -2.56
N THR A 47 34.36 29.73 -2.00
CA THR A 47 35.24 30.83 -2.41
C THR A 47 36.07 30.56 -3.67
N ALA A 48 36.24 29.28 -4.07
CA ALA A 48 37.16 28.91 -5.14
C ALA A 48 36.87 29.57 -6.51
N LEU A 49 35.60 29.78 -6.87
CA LEU A 49 35.22 30.33 -8.18
C LEU A 49 35.43 31.85 -8.28
N GLU A 50 35.26 32.58 -7.18
CA GLU A 50 35.54 34.02 -7.12
C GLU A 50 37.03 34.31 -6.90
N THR A 51 37.73 33.47 -6.14
CA THR A 51 39.19 33.55 -5.96
C THR A 51 39.94 33.22 -7.26
N VAL A 52 39.46 32.25 -8.05
CA VAL A 52 40.00 31.96 -9.40
C VAL A 52 39.78 33.15 -10.34
N ARG A 53 38.66 33.88 -10.23
CA ARG A 53 38.44 35.12 -11.01
C ARG A 53 39.31 36.29 -10.54
N GLN A 54 39.58 36.41 -9.23
CA GLN A 54 40.36 37.51 -8.67
C GLN A 54 41.89 37.35 -8.81
N TYR A 55 42.42 36.13 -8.87
CA TYR A 55 43.88 35.87 -8.89
C TYR A 55 44.47 35.55 -10.28
N LEU A 56 43.64 35.51 -11.34
CA LEU A 56 44.08 35.37 -12.73
C LEU A 56 44.37 36.67 -13.54
N PRO A 57 44.70 37.86 -12.98
CA PRO A 57 45.14 38.98 -13.82
C PRO A 57 46.59 38.89 -14.33
N HIS A 58 47.41 37.94 -13.85
CA HIS A 58 48.87 38.02 -14.01
C HIS A 58 49.53 36.72 -14.48
N THR A 59 49.13 36.19 -15.63
CA THR A 59 50.00 35.30 -16.43
C THR A 59 49.71 35.49 -17.91
N HIS A 60 50.77 35.67 -18.69
CA HIS A 60 50.79 36.43 -19.94
C HIS A 60 50.30 35.70 -21.21
N ASP A 61 49.54 34.61 -21.11
CA ASP A 61 49.13 33.84 -22.30
C ASP A 61 47.75 33.17 -22.14
N ILE A 62 46.70 34.01 -22.12
CA ILE A 62 45.30 33.59 -21.89
C ILE A 62 44.48 33.49 -23.19
N SER A 63 44.98 34.02 -24.31
CA SER A 63 44.22 34.06 -25.58
C SER A 63 43.96 32.67 -26.16
N LEU A 64 44.93 31.75 -26.02
CA LEU A 64 44.82 30.39 -26.58
C LEU A 64 43.83 29.51 -25.80
N THR A 65 43.72 29.69 -24.48
CA THR A 65 42.92 28.81 -23.60
C THR A 65 41.43 29.18 -23.62
N LEU A 66 41.11 30.47 -23.69
CA LEU A 66 39.71 30.92 -23.84
C LEU A 66 39.16 30.58 -25.23
N SER A 67 39.95 30.73 -26.30
CA SER A 67 39.51 30.39 -27.66
C SER A 67 39.21 28.89 -27.83
N ASN A 68 39.96 28.02 -27.16
CA ASN A 68 39.72 26.57 -27.19
C ASN A 68 38.51 26.16 -26.35
N LEU A 69 38.19 26.90 -25.27
CA LEU A 69 37.00 26.66 -24.47
C LEU A 69 35.72 27.08 -25.21
N THR A 70 35.74 28.25 -25.87
CA THR A 70 34.62 28.75 -26.65
C THR A 70 34.36 27.89 -27.89
N SER A 71 35.42 27.47 -28.60
CA SER A 71 35.27 26.57 -29.76
C SER A 71 34.79 25.16 -29.39
N ALA A 72 35.02 24.70 -28.16
CA ALA A 72 34.47 23.43 -27.66
C ALA A 72 32.97 23.55 -27.33
N LEU A 73 32.56 24.70 -26.77
CA LEU A 73 31.16 25.02 -26.48
C LEU A 73 30.32 25.19 -27.76
N ASP A 74 30.88 25.81 -28.80
CA ASP A 74 30.19 26.01 -30.10
C ASP A 74 30.07 24.73 -30.95
N SER A 75 30.71 23.62 -30.54
CA SER A 75 30.67 22.32 -31.24
C SER A 75 29.67 21.31 -30.67
N LEU A 76 28.88 21.71 -29.67
CA LEU A 76 27.84 20.87 -29.08
C LEU A 76 26.67 20.65 -30.08
N PRO A 77 26.17 19.41 -30.26
CA PRO A 77 25.06 19.14 -31.18
C PRO A 77 23.78 19.88 -30.77
N ASP A 78 23.08 20.48 -31.74
CA ASP A 78 21.81 21.23 -31.60
C ASP A 78 20.68 20.48 -30.85
N LYS A 79 20.81 19.16 -30.66
CA LYS A 79 19.89 18.34 -29.85
C LYS A 79 19.90 18.67 -28.35
N LEU A 80 21.03 19.13 -27.79
CA LEU A 80 21.09 19.54 -26.38
C LEU A 80 20.44 20.91 -26.14
N TRP A 81 20.45 21.78 -27.15
CA TRP A 81 19.85 23.12 -27.06
C TRP A 81 18.33 23.12 -27.25
N THR A 82 17.78 22.14 -27.98
CA THR A 82 16.33 22.05 -28.23
C THR A 82 15.54 21.44 -27.08
N GLU A 83 16.16 20.67 -26.19
CA GLU A 83 15.49 19.98 -25.08
C GLU A 83 15.28 20.89 -23.84
N PHE A 84 16.00 22.03 -23.74
CA PHE A 84 15.95 22.93 -22.57
C PHE A 84 15.91 24.44 -22.91
N GLY A 85 15.97 24.81 -24.19
CA GLY A 85 16.30 26.17 -24.62
C GLY A 85 15.24 27.26 -24.44
N TRP A 86 14.03 26.95 -24.00
CA TRP A 86 12.96 27.97 -23.84
C TRP A 86 12.73 28.39 -22.38
N GLU A 87 13.15 27.59 -21.40
CA GLU A 87 12.91 27.89 -19.97
C GLU A 87 14.05 28.67 -19.33
N MET A 88 15.30 28.48 -19.77
CA MET A 88 16.46 29.11 -19.13
C MET A 88 16.59 30.61 -19.39
N ASP A 89 16.24 31.11 -20.59
CA ASP A 89 16.25 32.56 -20.87
C ASP A 89 15.17 33.32 -20.09
N VAL A 90 14.02 32.66 -19.87
CA VAL A 90 12.92 33.18 -19.04
C VAL A 90 13.33 33.16 -17.57
N LEU A 91 13.94 32.07 -17.11
CA LEU A 91 14.49 31.96 -15.75
C LEU A 91 15.61 32.98 -15.51
N ASP A 92 16.54 33.19 -16.44
CA ASP A 92 17.62 34.17 -16.30
C ASP A 92 17.09 35.61 -16.32
N SER A 93 16.05 35.90 -17.10
CA SER A 93 15.34 37.19 -17.09
C SER A 93 14.63 37.44 -15.75
N ILE A 94 13.97 36.40 -15.20
CA ILE A 94 13.32 36.43 -13.88
C ILE A 94 14.35 36.61 -12.77
N LEU A 95 15.45 35.85 -12.81
CA LEU A 95 16.53 35.89 -11.82
C LEU A 95 17.32 37.20 -11.88
N SER A 96 17.48 37.80 -13.06
CA SER A 96 18.07 39.13 -13.27
C SER A 96 17.18 40.24 -12.69
N LYS A 97 15.85 40.16 -12.88
CA LYS A 97 14.88 41.06 -12.24
C LYS A 97 14.86 40.90 -10.71
N ILE A 98 14.93 39.67 -10.21
CA ILE A 98 15.02 39.37 -8.78
C ILE A 98 16.33 39.93 -8.19
N ARG A 99 17.48 39.70 -8.83
CA ARG A 99 18.80 40.23 -8.40
C ARG A 99 18.86 41.75 -8.37
N SER A 100 18.25 42.43 -9.34
CA SER A 100 18.30 43.91 -9.43
C SER A 100 17.36 44.64 -8.47
N GLN A 101 16.34 43.97 -7.90
CA GLN A 101 15.31 44.62 -7.09
C GLN A 101 15.21 44.12 -5.64
N LEU A 102 16.10 43.22 -5.22
CA LEU A 102 16.21 42.71 -3.85
C LEU A 102 16.84 43.76 -2.89
N SER A 103 16.10 44.82 -2.57
CA SER A 103 16.31 45.60 -1.35
C SER A 103 15.29 45.22 -0.27
N SER A 104 15.53 45.65 0.97
CA SER A 104 14.94 45.16 2.23
C SER A 104 13.43 45.36 2.43
N ASP A 105 12.68 45.77 1.42
CA ASP A 105 11.27 46.13 1.54
C ASP A 105 10.32 44.93 1.30
N LYS A 106 9.51 44.59 2.32
CA LYS A 106 8.64 43.41 2.35
C LYS A 106 7.46 43.49 1.37
N GLU A 107 6.94 44.69 1.09
CA GLU A 107 5.75 44.83 0.22
C GLU A 107 6.10 44.74 -1.26
N ARG A 108 7.27 45.27 -1.68
CA ARG A 108 7.75 45.15 -3.06
C ARG A 108 8.10 43.72 -3.46
N LYS A 109 8.55 42.90 -2.50
CA LYS A 109 8.84 41.46 -2.73
C LYS A 109 7.58 40.66 -3.04
N ALA A 110 6.48 40.96 -2.36
CA ALA A 110 5.19 40.31 -2.59
C ALA A 110 4.59 40.68 -3.96
N GLU A 111 4.70 41.95 -4.37
CA GLU A 111 4.18 42.41 -5.66
C GLU A 111 5.00 41.88 -6.86
N LEU A 112 6.33 41.81 -6.75
CA LEU A 112 7.20 41.26 -7.80
C LEU A 112 6.91 39.77 -8.07
N LEU A 113 6.70 38.98 -7.01
CA LEU A 113 6.37 37.56 -7.11
C LEU A 113 4.93 37.33 -7.60
N ARG A 114 4.00 38.24 -7.27
CA ARG A 114 2.64 38.25 -7.83
C ARG A 114 2.68 38.47 -9.33
N VAL A 115 3.49 39.42 -9.82
CA VAL A 115 3.69 39.68 -11.26
C VAL A 115 4.26 38.46 -11.97
N ILE A 116 5.29 37.79 -11.42
CA ILE A 116 5.87 36.57 -12.00
C ILE A 116 4.83 35.43 -12.12
N SER A 117 4.02 35.23 -11.08
CA SER A 117 2.93 34.23 -11.11
C SER A 117 1.81 34.54 -12.11
N THR A 118 1.66 35.81 -12.49
CA THR A 118 0.64 36.27 -13.44
C THR A 118 1.15 36.24 -14.89
N GLU A 119 2.44 36.53 -15.10
CA GLU A 119 3.09 36.57 -16.43
C GLU A 119 3.54 35.17 -16.93
N HIS A 120 3.80 34.21 -16.03
CA HIS A 120 4.29 32.87 -16.37
C HIS A 120 3.48 31.74 -15.69
N PRO A 121 2.23 31.46 -16.14
CA PRO A 121 1.29 30.57 -15.46
C PRO A 121 1.62 29.05 -15.54
N HIS A 122 2.66 28.66 -16.28
CA HIS A 122 3.08 27.26 -16.49
C HIS A 122 4.16 26.78 -15.50
N LEU A 123 4.78 27.67 -14.73
CA LEU A 123 5.81 27.29 -13.76
C LEU A 123 5.16 26.68 -12.49
N THR A 124 5.55 25.45 -12.12
CA THR A 124 5.10 24.77 -10.90
C THR A 124 6.01 25.10 -9.72
N TRP A 125 5.57 24.73 -8.51
CA TRP A 125 6.41 24.83 -7.31
C TRP A 125 7.68 23.98 -7.46
N GLU A 126 7.63 22.80 -8.10
CA GLU A 126 8.83 21.98 -8.30
C GLU A 126 9.87 22.70 -9.17
N HIS A 127 9.45 23.35 -10.27
CA HIS A 127 10.36 24.10 -11.15
C HIS A 127 11.05 25.25 -10.41
N VAL A 128 10.30 25.97 -9.56
CA VAL A 128 10.82 27.11 -8.79
C VAL A 128 11.66 26.64 -7.60
N SER A 129 11.26 25.54 -6.95
CA SER A 129 11.97 24.93 -5.83
C SER A 129 13.32 24.36 -6.26
N ASP A 130 13.37 23.61 -7.36
CA ASP A 130 14.62 23.05 -7.91
C ASP A 130 15.59 24.16 -8.32
N ALA A 131 15.09 25.23 -8.96
CA ALA A 131 15.89 26.40 -9.30
C ALA A 131 16.44 27.12 -8.04
N LEU A 132 15.63 27.29 -7.00
CA LEU A 132 16.06 27.91 -5.73
C LEU A 132 17.07 27.02 -4.98
N TYR A 133 16.90 25.70 -5.02
CA TYR A 133 17.82 24.73 -4.41
C TYR A 133 19.19 24.77 -5.10
N ARG A 134 19.21 24.76 -6.43
CA ARG A 134 20.43 24.84 -7.25
C ARG A 134 21.17 26.18 -7.12
N LEU A 135 20.47 27.24 -6.71
CA LEU A 135 21.04 28.57 -6.47
C LEU A 135 21.53 28.79 -5.03
N GLY A 136 21.55 27.75 -4.20
CA GLY A 136 22.06 27.82 -2.81
C GLY A 136 21.06 28.42 -1.82
N TYR A 137 19.79 28.59 -2.20
CA TYR A 137 18.72 29.01 -1.28
C TYR A 137 18.02 27.82 -0.58
N GLY A 138 18.46 26.58 -0.84
CA GLY A 138 17.93 25.36 -0.23
C GLY A 138 17.96 25.35 1.31
N GLU A 139 18.88 26.11 1.92
CA GLU A 139 19.02 26.22 3.37
C GLU A 139 18.08 27.24 4.03
N TYR A 140 17.40 28.09 3.24
CA TYR A 140 16.48 29.12 3.73
C TYR A 140 15.04 28.61 3.73
N HIS A 141 14.75 27.62 4.58
CA HIS A 141 13.44 26.94 4.67
C HIS A 141 12.26 27.92 4.85
N HIS A 142 12.45 29.03 5.57
CA HIS A 142 11.44 30.07 5.76
C HIS A 142 11.18 30.94 4.52
N VAL A 143 12.13 31.01 3.59
CA VAL A 143 11.94 31.64 2.27
C VAL A 143 11.17 30.66 1.39
N LEU A 144 11.54 29.37 1.41
CA LEU A 144 10.86 28.30 0.68
C LEU A 144 9.40 28.14 1.09
N GLU A 145 9.07 28.03 2.39
CA GLU A 145 7.68 27.93 2.87
C GLU A 145 6.83 29.15 2.53
N ARG A 146 7.43 30.35 2.61
CA ARG A 146 6.72 31.60 2.37
C ARG A 146 6.48 31.83 0.88
N VAL A 147 7.42 31.42 0.03
CA VAL A 147 7.25 31.37 -1.43
C VAL A 147 6.24 30.27 -1.82
N GLN A 148 6.31 29.09 -1.21
CA GLN A 148 5.35 27.99 -1.38
C GLN A 148 3.91 28.42 -1.01
N SER A 149 3.75 29.27 0.01
CA SER A 149 2.43 29.81 0.42
C SER A 149 1.82 30.82 -0.58
N LEU A 150 2.63 31.35 -1.51
CA LEU A 150 2.25 32.33 -2.52
C LEU A 150 1.94 31.69 -3.88
N PHE A 151 2.46 30.50 -4.16
CA PHE A 151 1.93 29.64 -5.22
C PHE A 151 0.57 29.12 -4.76
N PRO A 152 -0.49 29.15 -5.60
CA PRO A 152 -1.70 28.41 -5.28
C PRO A 152 -1.25 26.95 -5.11
N THR A 153 -1.29 26.43 -3.88
CA THR A 153 -0.99 25.02 -3.63
C THR A 153 -1.76 24.19 -4.64
N GLY A 154 -1.19 23.12 -5.21
CA GLY A 154 -1.89 22.26 -6.17
C GLY A 154 -3.33 21.92 -5.71
N ARG A 155 -3.55 21.84 -4.40
CA ARG A 155 -4.87 21.72 -3.75
C ARG A 155 -5.86 22.87 -4.03
N ARG A 156 -5.46 24.14 -4.10
CA ARG A 156 -6.35 25.27 -4.45
C ARG A 156 -6.76 25.24 -5.92
N ARG A 157 -5.82 24.90 -6.81
CA ARG A 157 -6.08 24.73 -8.25
C ARG A 157 -6.97 23.51 -8.50
N ALA A 158 -6.60 22.35 -7.95
CA ALA A 158 -7.40 21.12 -7.99
C ALA A 158 -8.80 21.33 -7.42
N LYS A 159 -8.95 22.03 -6.29
CA LYS A 159 -10.26 22.38 -5.72
C LYS A 159 -11.09 23.27 -6.64
N LYS A 160 -10.47 24.25 -7.30
CA LYS A 160 -11.17 25.11 -8.26
C LYS A 160 -11.62 24.31 -9.49
N ILE A 161 -10.75 23.47 -10.04
CA ILE A 161 -11.04 22.63 -11.22
C ILE A 161 -12.13 21.62 -10.89
N TYR A 162 -12.02 20.97 -9.74
CA TYR A 162 -13.05 20.10 -9.20
C TYR A 162 -14.40 20.82 -9.08
N GLN A 163 -14.42 22.06 -8.57
CA GLN A 163 -15.64 22.87 -8.54
C GLN A 163 -16.17 23.22 -9.95
N GLU A 164 -15.31 23.57 -10.90
CA GLU A 164 -15.75 23.83 -12.27
C GLU A 164 -16.34 22.58 -12.94
N GLU A 165 -15.75 21.40 -12.75
CA GLU A 165 -16.30 20.14 -13.26
C GLU A 165 -17.67 19.81 -12.66
N MET A 166 -17.86 20.13 -11.39
CA MET A 166 -19.12 19.91 -10.69
C MET A 166 -20.27 20.78 -11.21
N LYS A 167 -20.00 21.90 -11.89
CA LYS A 167 -21.04 22.70 -12.59
C LYS A 167 -21.67 21.96 -13.75
N ARG A 168 -21.05 20.87 -14.23
CA ARG A 168 -21.56 20.06 -15.33
C ARG A 168 -22.47 18.94 -14.87
N GLY A 169 -22.72 18.86 -13.57
CA GLY A 169 -23.61 17.90 -12.94
C GLY A 169 -22.87 17.08 -11.91
N VAL A 170 -23.55 16.81 -10.81
CA VAL A 170 -22.99 16.11 -9.65
C VAL A 170 -23.77 14.84 -9.39
N THR A 171 -23.04 13.74 -9.18
CA THR A 171 -23.56 12.56 -8.51
C THR A 171 -23.14 12.60 -7.04
N LYS A 172 -24.09 12.79 -6.13
CA LYS A 172 -23.86 12.63 -4.69
C LYS A 172 -23.90 11.16 -4.34
N ARG A 173 -22.88 10.70 -3.62
CA ARG A 173 -22.78 9.31 -3.19
C ARG A 173 -22.49 9.20 -1.71
N LYS A 174 -23.23 8.30 -1.05
CA LYS A 174 -22.85 7.73 0.24
C LYS A 174 -22.16 6.41 -0.01
N LEU A 175 -20.83 6.39 0.10
CA LEU A 175 -20.01 5.24 -0.24
C LEU A 175 -19.63 4.45 1.01
N THR A 176 -19.89 3.15 0.99
CA THR A 176 -19.43 2.19 2.01
C THR A 176 -18.62 1.11 1.32
N LYS A 177 -17.39 0.83 1.77
CA LYS A 177 -16.61 -0.31 1.26
C LYS A 177 -16.48 -1.39 2.34
N LEU A 178 -16.90 -2.59 1.98
CA LEU A 178 -16.91 -3.78 2.81
C LEU A 178 -15.88 -4.79 2.30
N VAL A 179 -15.13 -5.39 3.21
CA VAL A 179 -14.19 -6.47 2.90
C VAL A 179 -14.58 -7.72 3.67
N MET A 180 -14.82 -8.83 2.97
CA MET A 180 -15.06 -10.14 3.56
C MET A 180 -13.71 -10.79 3.85
N VAL A 181 -13.43 -11.10 5.14
CA VAL A 181 -12.15 -11.63 5.60
C VAL A 181 -12.37 -12.88 6.45
N GLY A 182 -11.50 -13.88 6.33
CA GLY A 182 -11.64 -15.14 7.06
C GLY A 182 -10.82 -16.26 6.41
N ILE A 183 -10.59 -17.35 7.14
CA ILE A 183 -9.74 -18.44 6.67
C ILE A 183 -10.32 -19.13 5.41
N ALA A 184 -9.46 -19.79 4.63
CA ALA A 184 -9.89 -20.55 3.46
C ALA A 184 -10.98 -21.58 3.84
N GLY A 185 -12.06 -21.64 3.06
CA GLY A 185 -13.19 -22.53 3.34
C GLY A 185 -14.24 -22.00 4.33
N SER A 186 -14.04 -20.84 4.96
CA SER A 186 -15.03 -20.30 5.92
C SER A 186 -16.38 -19.86 5.34
N GLY A 187 -16.58 -19.97 4.02
CA GLY A 187 -17.85 -19.62 3.36
C GLY A 187 -18.00 -18.16 2.94
N LYS A 188 -16.90 -17.39 2.83
CA LYS A 188 -16.90 -15.96 2.44
C LYS A 188 -17.66 -15.69 1.14
N SER A 189 -17.24 -16.29 0.03
CA SER A 189 -17.78 -16.02 -1.31
C SER A 189 -19.25 -16.37 -1.42
N THR A 190 -19.67 -17.51 -0.86
CA THR A 190 -21.08 -17.92 -0.82
C THR A 190 -21.92 -17.00 0.06
N SER A 191 -21.38 -16.56 1.20
CA SER A 191 -22.04 -15.60 2.08
C SER A 191 -22.21 -14.24 1.44
N LEU A 192 -21.21 -13.79 0.65
CA LEU A 192 -21.30 -12.58 -0.13
C LEU A 192 -22.51 -12.62 -1.06
N GLN A 193 -22.68 -13.70 -1.85
CA GLN A 193 -23.84 -13.84 -2.75
C GLN A 193 -25.16 -13.73 -1.99
N THR A 194 -25.27 -14.43 -0.85
CA THR A 194 -26.48 -14.40 -0.02
C THR A 194 -26.76 -13.00 0.56
N VAL A 195 -25.72 -12.29 1.02
CA VAL A 195 -25.86 -10.93 1.56
C VAL A 195 -26.21 -9.92 0.48
N ILE A 196 -25.70 -10.05 -0.75
CA ILE A 196 -26.08 -9.18 -1.86
C ILE A 196 -27.42 -9.57 -2.51
N GLY A 197 -28.03 -10.70 -2.10
CA GLY A 197 -29.33 -11.15 -2.60
C GLY A 197 -29.28 -11.93 -3.92
N GLU A 198 -28.11 -12.44 -4.28
CA GLU A 198 -27.89 -13.33 -5.44
C GLU A 198 -28.00 -14.81 -5.02
N GLU A 199 -28.10 -15.69 -6.00
CA GLU A 199 -28.10 -17.15 -5.74
C GLU A 199 -26.73 -17.64 -5.27
N PRO A 200 -26.68 -18.58 -4.31
CA PRO A 200 -25.43 -19.19 -3.85
C PRO A 200 -24.63 -19.84 -4.98
N LEU A 201 -23.31 -19.86 -4.83
CA LEU A 201 -22.43 -20.58 -5.74
C LEU A 201 -22.64 -22.09 -5.60
N ALA A 202 -22.79 -22.79 -6.73
CA ALA A 202 -22.88 -24.24 -6.74
C ALA A 202 -21.53 -24.87 -6.35
N GLU A 203 -21.58 -25.99 -5.61
CA GLU A 203 -20.39 -26.63 -5.05
C GLU A 203 -19.42 -27.16 -6.13
N ASP A 204 -19.95 -27.60 -7.27
CA ASP A 204 -19.18 -28.05 -8.44
C ASP A 204 -18.44 -26.91 -9.17
N GLN A 205 -18.78 -25.65 -8.86
CA GLN A 205 -18.12 -24.45 -9.38
C GLN A 205 -17.08 -23.88 -8.40
N ARG A 206 -16.80 -24.57 -7.28
CA ARG A 206 -15.88 -24.11 -6.24
C ARG A 206 -14.52 -23.72 -6.83
N THR A 207 -14.23 -22.44 -6.77
CA THR A 207 -12.93 -21.86 -7.10
C THR A 207 -12.51 -21.00 -5.93
N SER A 208 -11.29 -21.19 -5.43
CA SER A 208 -10.73 -20.38 -4.36
C SER A 208 -10.72 -18.91 -4.78
N THR A 209 -11.10 -18.03 -3.85
CA THR A 209 -10.95 -16.59 -4.05
C THR A 209 -9.47 -16.25 -4.27
N PRO A 210 -9.12 -15.43 -5.28
CA PRO A 210 -7.77 -14.88 -5.42
C PRO A 210 -7.44 -13.96 -4.23
N LEU A 211 -6.26 -13.35 -4.22
CA LEU A 211 -5.82 -12.41 -3.17
C LEU A 211 -6.94 -11.45 -2.73
N LEU A 212 -7.52 -10.74 -3.68
CA LEU A 212 -8.74 -9.94 -3.55
C LEU A 212 -9.52 -10.03 -4.86
N THR A 213 -10.85 -9.92 -4.79
CA THR A 213 -11.68 -9.73 -5.97
C THR A 213 -11.87 -8.25 -6.28
N ARG A 214 -12.01 -7.89 -7.55
CA ARG A 214 -12.56 -6.59 -7.94
C ARG A 214 -13.83 -6.26 -7.13
N PRO A 215 -13.99 -5.04 -6.59
CA PRO A 215 -15.17 -4.69 -5.81
C PRO A 215 -16.47 -4.86 -6.59
N VAL A 216 -17.42 -5.60 -6.02
CA VAL A 216 -18.79 -5.68 -6.52
C VAL A 216 -19.51 -4.39 -6.12
N GLN A 217 -19.96 -3.62 -7.11
CA GLN A 217 -20.73 -2.39 -6.87
C GLN A 217 -22.21 -2.72 -6.70
N THR A 218 -22.80 -2.31 -5.58
CA THR A 218 -24.24 -2.47 -5.31
C THR A 218 -24.90 -1.14 -5.00
N GLU A 219 -26.11 -0.95 -5.52
CA GLU A 219 -27.00 0.18 -5.22
C GLU A 219 -27.97 -0.23 -4.11
N VAL A 220 -28.16 0.65 -3.12
CA VAL A 220 -29.12 0.41 -2.04
C VAL A 220 -30.50 0.88 -2.47
N VAL A 221 -31.47 -0.02 -2.44
CA VAL A 221 -32.87 0.26 -2.73
C VAL A 221 -33.73 -0.14 -1.53
N ILE A 222 -34.63 0.75 -1.12
CA ILE A 222 -35.58 0.47 -0.04
C ILE A 222 -36.94 0.14 -0.66
N VAL A 223 -37.44 -1.07 -0.40
CA VAL A 223 -38.73 -1.56 -0.90
C VAL A 223 -39.54 -2.07 0.29
N HIS A 224 -40.72 -1.48 0.54
CA HIS A 224 -41.56 -1.81 1.71
C HIS A 224 -40.79 -1.79 3.04
N ASP A 225 -40.04 -0.72 3.29
CA ASP A 225 -39.17 -0.54 4.48
C ASP A 225 -38.06 -1.59 4.66
N LYS A 226 -37.78 -2.39 3.62
CA LYS A 226 -36.68 -3.35 3.60
C LYS A 226 -35.52 -2.89 2.73
N VAL A 227 -34.31 -3.09 3.24
CA VAL A 227 -33.06 -2.79 2.55
C VAL A 227 -32.70 -3.92 1.59
N HIS A 228 -32.65 -3.58 0.30
CA HIS A 228 -32.15 -4.44 -0.76
C HIS A 228 -30.88 -3.85 -1.36
N TRP A 229 -29.92 -4.71 -1.67
CA TRP A 229 -28.75 -4.34 -2.45
C TRP A 229 -28.94 -4.90 -3.85
N LYS A 230 -28.93 -4.04 -4.87
CA LYS A 230 -29.02 -4.43 -6.28
C LYS A 230 -27.64 -4.30 -6.89
N LYS A 231 -27.12 -5.37 -7.50
CA LYS A 231 -25.87 -5.28 -8.25
C LYS A 231 -26.01 -4.26 -9.38
N ARG A 232 -25.03 -3.36 -9.48
CA ARG A 232 -25.09 -2.24 -10.42
C ARG A 232 -24.83 -2.72 -11.85
N ASN A 233 -25.71 -2.34 -12.78
CA ASN A 233 -25.50 -2.51 -14.22
C ASN A 233 -25.00 -1.19 -14.83
N PRO A 234 -23.76 -1.13 -15.36
CA PRO A 234 -23.20 0.09 -15.97
C PRO A 234 -24.07 0.67 -17.10
N GLU A 235 -24.64 -0.18 -17.95
CA GLU A 235 -25.43 0.29 -19.11
C GLU A 235 -26.78 0.90 -18.67
N GLU A 236 -27.43 0.31 -17.67
CA GLU A 236 -28.66 0.88 -17.06
C GLU A 236 -28.36 2.23 -16.42
N LYS A 237 -27.25 2.34 -15.69
CA LYS A 237 -26.81 3.60 -15.06
C LYS A 237 -26.58 4.69 -16.10
N LYS A 238 -25.86 4.40 -17.18
CA LYS A 238 -25.61 5.37 -18.26
C LYS A 238 -26.91 5.89 -18.85
N LYS A 239 -27.83 4.99 -19.20
CA LYS A 239 -29.16 5.36 -19.75
C LYS A 239 -29.93 6.25 -18.79
N TYR A 240 -29.87 5.96 -17.49
CA TYR A 240 -30.53 6.77 -16.47
C TYR A 240 -29.89 8.17 -16.34
N ILE A 241 -28.56 8.26 -16.23
CA ILE A 241 -27.85 9.55 -16.18
C ILE A 241 -28.12 10.37 -17.46
N ALA A 242 -28.11 9.72 -18.63
CA ALA A 242 -28.45 10.38 -19.90
C ALA A 242 -29.86 10.98 -19.86
N SER A 243 -30.85 10.27 -19.29
CA SER A 243 -32.22 10.79 -19.17
C SER A 243 -32.29 12.04 -18.27
N LEU A 244 -31.57 12.06 -17.15
CA LEU A 244 -31.51 13.20 -16.24
C LEU A 244 -30.84 14.41 -16.89
N LEU A 245 -29.78 14.16 -17.67
CA LEU A 245 -29.10 15.22 -18.41
C LEU A 245 -29.98 15.82 -19.52
N ARG A 246 -30.79 14.99 -20.23
CA ARG A 246 -31.75 15.49 -21.21
C ARG A 246 -32.79 16.42 -20.57
N GLU A 247 -33.36 16.01 -19.44
CA GLU A 247 -34.32 16.82 -18.70
C GLU A 247 -33.71 18.15 -18.26
N ARG A 248 -32.48 18.12 -17.75
CA ARG A 248 -31.74 19.33 -17.39
C ARG A 248 -31.48 20.24 -18.58
N ALA A 249 -31.03 19.70 -19.71
CA ALA A 249 -30.79 20.46 -20.93
C ALA A 249 -32.06 21.16 -21.43
N GLN A 250 -33.22 20.49 -21.34
CA GLN A 250 -34.51 21.07 -21.67
C GLN A 250 -34.86 22.25 -20.75
N ARG A 251 -34.63 22.14 -19.44
CA ARG A 251 -34.86 23.23 -18.47
C ARG A 251 -33.98 24.44 -18.73
N LEU A 252 -32.68 24.23 -18.98
CA LEU A 252 -31.74 25.31 -19.29
C LEU A 252 -32.08 26.01 -20.62
N GLY A 253 -32.50 25.24 -21.64
CA GLY A 253 -32.96 25.79 -22.91
C GLY A 253 -34.25 26.62 -22.81
N GLN A 254 -35.18 26.24 -21.93
CA GLN A 254 -36.42 27.00 -21.68
C GLN A 254 -36.16 28.28 -20.87
N ALA A 255 -35.26 28.25 -19.88
CA ALA A 255 -34.89 29.43 -19.09
C ALA A 255 -34.29 30.56 -19.95
N SER A 256 -33.54 30.20 -21.00
CA SER A 256 -32.95 31.15 -21.95
C SER A 256 -33.96 31.82 -22.89
N LEU A 257 -35.19 31.29 -23.01
CA LEU A 257 -36.29 31.89 -23.81
C LEU A 257 -37.15 32.84 -22.97
N THR A 258 -37.21 32.67 -21.65
CA THR A 258 -37.99 33.51 -20.73
C THR A 258 -37.28 34.79 -20.30
N SER A 259 -36.00 34.98 -20.64
CA SER A 259 -35.21 36.17 -20.29
C SER A 259 -35.14 37.24 -21.41
N GLN A 260 -35.98 37.15 -22.45
CA GLN A 260 -36.15 38.25 -23.39
C GLN A 260 -37.16 39.27 -22.83
N ASP A 261 -36.64 40.44 -22.45
CA ASP A 261 -37.38 41.62 -21.99
C ASP A 261 -38.55 41.98 -22.93
N PRO A 262 -39.79 42.14 -22.44
CA PRO A 262 -40.92 42.64 -23.21
C PRO A 262 -40.87 44.18 -23.27
N ALA A 263 -39.83 44.73 -23.91
CA ALA A 263 -39.70 46.18 -24.02
C ALA A 263 -39.10 46.58 -25.38
N SER A 264 -39.80 46.28 -26.47
CA SER A 264 -39.85 47.14 -27.65
C SER A 264 -40.73 46.54 -28.73
N LEU A 265 -42.00 46.96 -28.79
CA LEU A 265 -42.71 47.15 -30.05
C LEU A 265 -43.72 48.30 -29.89
N PRO A 266 -43.87 49.20 -30.89
CA PRO A 266 -44.68 50.41 -30.77
C PRO A 266 -46.19 50.14 -30.77
N THR A 267 -46.90 50.97 -30.01
CA THR A 267 -48.37 51.07 -29.84
C THR A 267 -49.12 51.57 -31.10
N PRO A 268 -50.47 51.53 -31.15
CA PRO A 268 -51.23 51.01 -32.29
C PRO A 268 -52.22 52.04 -32.88
N ALA A 269 -52.96 51.66 -33.94
CA ALA A 269 -54.23 52.29 -34.30
C ALA A 269 -55.07 51.38 -35.24
N PRO A 270 -56.41 51.55 -35.30
CA PRO A 270 -57.35 50.45 -35.06
C PRO A 270 -58.36 50.20 -36.20
N SER A 271 -58.99 49.03 -36.23
CA SER A 271 -60.44 48.84 -36.54
C SER A 271 -60.87 47.36 -36.48
N SER A 272 -61.90 47.11 -35.67
CA SER A 272 -62.75 45.90 -35.61
C SER A 272 -63.94 46.01 -36.61
N PRO A 273 -64.93 45.10 -36.64
CA PRO A 273 -64.95 43.61 -36.63
C PRO A 273 -65.91 43.01 -37.71
N ALA A 274 -65.82 41.71 -38.01
CA ALA A 274 -67.00 40.84 -38.29
C ALA A 274 -66.61 39.37 -38.55
N GLN A 275 -67.43 38.45 -38.04
CA GLN A 275 -67.38 36.98 -38.16
C GLN A 275 -67.93 36.45 -39.53
N PRO A 276 -68.35 35.17 -39.68
CA PRO A 276 -67.56 33.99 -40.05
C PRO A 276 -68.13 33.25 -41.31
N SER A 277 -67.56 32.07 -41.61
CA SER A 277 -68.17 30.87 -42.26
C SER A 277 -67.86 30.48 -43.73
N SER A 278 -67.20 29.31 -43.84
CA SER A 278 -67.62 28.10 -44.60
C SER A 278 -67.25 27.85 -46.08
N SER A 279 -67.12 26.53 -46.35
CA SER A 279 -67.01 25.74 -47.60
C SER A 279 -65.63 25.68 -48.28
N ALA A 280 -64.90 24.56 -48.42
CA ALA A 280 -65.15 23.15 -48.78
C ALA A 280 -65.18 22.87 -50.30
N GLN A 281 -64.19 22.09 -50.78
CA GLN A 281 -64.24 21.01 -51.81
C GLN A 281 -62.79 20.63 -52.18
N GLN A 282 -62.27 19.42 -51.87
CA GLN A 282 -62.47 18.07 -52.43
C GLN A 282 -61.70 17.76 -53.73
N SER A 283 -60.88 16.70 -53.68
CA SER A 283 -60.88 15.50 -54.57
C SER A 283 -59.59 14.67 -54.30
N SER A 284 -59.67 13.52 -53.60
CA SER A 284 -59.86 12.13 -54.11
C SER A 284 -58.53 11.49 -54.60
N THR A 285 -58.12 10.26 -54.32
CA THR A 285 -58.82 9.02 -53.92
C THR A 285 -57.79 7.99 -53.40
N ALA A 286 -58.22 7.08 -52.52
CA ALA A 286 -57.48 5.93 -52.02
C ALA A 286 -57.19 4.85 -53.08
N THR A 287 -56.25 3.92 -52.82
CA THR A 287 -56.44 2.43 -52.77
C THR A 287 -55.07 1.71 -52.70
N GLN A 288 -54.90 0.77 -51.75
CA GLN A 288 -53.93 -0.35 -51.79
C GLN A 288 -54.69 -1.67 -52.11
N PRO A 289 -54.10 -2.89 -52.24
CA PRO A 289 -52.83 -3.36 -52.82
C PRO A 289 -53.01 -4.64 -53.74
N VAL A 290 -51.89 -5.27 -54.18
CA VAL A 290 -51.64 -6.74 -54.37
C VAL A 290 -51.49 -7.35 -55.81
N LYS A 291 -50.39 -8.15 -55.97
CA LYS A 291 -50.08 -9.31 -56.89
C LYS A 291 -49.76 -8.99 -58.39
N THR A 292 -48.85 -9.65 -59.13
CA THR A 292 -48.16 -10.97 -59.05
C THR A 292 -47.02 -11.07 -60.11
N THR A 293 -45.94 -11.80 -59.78
CA THR A 293 -45.13 -12.77 -60.60
C THR A 293 -44.53 -12.46 -61.99
N GLY A 294 -43.24 -12.82 -62.16
CA GLY A 294 -42.69 -13.42 -63.39
C GLY A 294 -41.21 -13.13 -63.75
N SER A 295 -40.28 -14.04 -63.38
CA SER A 295 -38.93 -14.27 -64.01
C SER A 295 -39.07 -15.01 -65.37
N PRO A 296 -38.04 -15.38 -66.20
CA PRO A 296 -36.57 -15.60 -66.01
C PRO A 296 -35.66 -15.01 -67.15
N THR A 297 -34.31 -15.07 -67.22
CA THR A 297 -33.39 -16.22 -67.53
C THR A 297 -31.94 -15.63 -67.64
N THR A 298 -30.93 -15.96 -66.81
CA THR A 298 -29.83 -16.96 -66.90
C THR A 298 -28.97 -17.11 -68.18
N ASN A 299 -27.64 -16.98 -68.00
CA ASN A 299 -26.53 -17.85 -68.49
C ASN A 299 -25.19 -17.29 -67.91
N THR A 300 -24.62 -17.82 -66.81
CA THR A 300 -23.70 -18.96 -66.63
C THR A 300 -22.32 -18.82 -67.29
N SER A 301 -21.26 -18.62 -66.50
CA SER A 301 -19.97 -19.31 -66.67
C SER A 301 -19.18 -19.34 -65.35
N THR A 302 -18.96 -20.56 -64.88
CA THR A 302 -18.10 -21.00 -63.79
C THR A 302 -16.62 -20.67 -64.04
N ALA A 303 -15.97 -20.02 -63.07
CA ALA A 303 -14.53 -20.08 -62.87
C ALA A 303 -14.24 -20.10 -61.37
N VAL A 304 -13.51 -21.12 -60.93
CA VAL A 304 -13.00 -21.31 -59.57
C VAL A 304 -11.81 -20.35 -59.36
N PRO A 305 -11.74 -19.59 -58.25
CA PRO A 305 -10.45 -19.13 -57.76
C PRO A 305 -10.23 -19.62 -56.33
N ASP A 306 -9.31 -20.58 -56.27
CA ASP A 306 -8.05 -20.51 -55.54
C ASP A 306 -8.04 -20.10 -54.05
N ARG A 307 -7.34 -20.95 -53.31
CA ARG A 307 -7.26 -21.05 -51.87
C ARG A 307 -5.95 -20.39 -51.43
N SER A 308 -5.85 -19.07 -51.48
CA SER A 308 -4.76 -18.35 -50.79
C SER A 308 -5.04 -16.85 -50.65
N SER A 309 -5.67 -16.45 -49.55
CA SER A 309 -5.43 -15.18 -48.83
C SER A 309 -6.54 -15.00 -47.80
N ARG A 310 -6.43 -15.69 -46.66
CA ARG A 310 -7.18 -15.25 -45.49
C ARG A 310 -6.46 -14.01 -44.98
N ALA A 311 -6.91 -12.83 -45.40
CA ALA A 311 -6.51 -11.58 -44.78
C ALA A 311 -6.68 -11.71 -43.27
N ALA A 312 -5.63 -11.37 -42.52
CA ALA A 312 -5.73 -11.27 -41.07
C ALA A 312 -6.91 -10.32 -40.72
N PRO A 313 -7.72 -10.64 -39.70
CA PRO A 313 -8.77 -9.71 -39.27
C PRO A 313 -8.12 -8.36 -38.95
N ALA A 314 -8.73 -7.28 -39.44
CA ALA A 314 -8.25 -5.92 -39.18
C ALA A 314 -8.07 -5.70 -37.67
N GLU A 315 -6.88 -5.28 -37.26
CA GLU A 315 -6.55 -5.01 -35.86
C GLU A 315 -7.43 -3.85 -35.37
N VAL A 316 -8.24 -4.10 -34.33
CA VAL A 316 -9.12 -3.08 -33.74
C VAL A 316 -8.24 -2.06 -33.03
N THR A 317 -8.22 -0.82 -33.49
CA THR A 317 -7.39 0.25 -32.89
C THR A 317 -8.21 1.12 -31.92
N LEU A 318 -7.53 1.79 -30.99
CA LEU A 318 -8.17 2.75 -30.09
C LEU A 318 -8.89 3.86 -30.88
N GLU A 319 -8.29 4.36 -31.95
CA GLU A 319 -8.87 5.40 -32.80
C GLU A 319 -10.18 4.95 -33.45
N SER A 320 -10.27 3.68 -33.85
CA SER A 320 -11.50 3.10 -34.41
C SER A 320 -12.61 2.98 -33.37
N LEU A 321 -12.28 2.68 -32.12
CA LEU A 321 -13.25 2.54 -31.02
C LEU A 321 -13.60 3.88 -30.36
N LEU A 322 -12.73 4.87 -30.46
CA LEU A 322 -13.01 6.24 -30.02
C LEU A 322 -14.05 6.94 -30.90
N GLN A 323 -14.29 6.43 -32.12
CA GLN A 323 -15.41 6.86 -32.96
C GLN A 323 -16.71 6.50 -32.25
N SER A 324 -17.30 7.51 -31.61
CA SER A 324 -18.51 7.37 -30.81
C SER A 324 -19.73 7.06 -31.68
N SER A 325 -20.58 6.14 -31.19
CA SER A 325 -21.93 5.95 -31.73
C SER A 325 -22.75 7.24 -31.62
N GLU A 326 -23.85 7.36 -32.37
CA GLU A 326 -24.76 8.51 -32.24
C GLU A 326 -25.26 8.70 -30.78
N GLU A 327 -25.53 7.60 -30.08
CA GLU A 327 -25.92 7.61 -28.66
C GLU A 327 -24.80 8.12 -27.75
N ASP A 328 -23.54 7.76 -28.03
CA ASP A 328 -22.38 8.25 -27.29
C ASP A 328 -22.13 9.73 -27.57
N GLN A 329 -22.33 10.19 -28.80
CA GLN A 329 -22.19 11.61 -29.15
C GLN A 329 -23.26 12.45 -28.46
N GLU A 330 -24.51 11.99 -28.44
CA GLU A 330 -25.58 12.63 -27.68
C GLU A 330 -25.19 12.71 -26.19
N TYR A 331 -24.79 11.59 -25.59
CA TYR A 331 -24.41 11.55 -24.17
C TYR A 331 -23.24 12.49 -23.86
N ILE A 332 -22.20 12.50 -24.69
CA ILE A 332 -21.05 13.40 -24.55
C ILE A 332 -21.46 14.87 -24.68
N SER A 333 -22.37 15.19 -25.59
CA SER A 333 -22.88 16.56 -25.73
C SER A 333 -23.62 17.02 -24.48
N LEU A 334 -24.41 16.13 -23.87
CA LEU A 334 -25.22 16.40 -22.69
C LEU A 334 -24.37 16.60 -21.42
N ILE A 335 -23.35 15.74 -21.18
CA ILE A 335 -22.45 15.90 -20.02
C ILE A 335 -21.60 17.17 -20.11
N ASN A 336 -21.51 17.78 -21.29
CA ASN A 336 -20.71 18.96 -21.55
C ASN A 336 -21.49 20.27 -21.45
N ILE A 337 -22.77 20.24 -21.05
CA ILE A 337 -23.58 21.44 -20.80
C ILE A 337 -23.34 21.90 -19.35
N PRO A 338 -22.68 23.05 -19.11
CA PRO A 338 -22.52 23.59 -17.77
C PRO A 338 -23.84 24.22 -17.25
N SER A 339 -24.02 24.27 -15.94
CA SER A 339 -25.02 25.13 -15.28
C SER A 339 -24.37 26.16 -14.38
N ASP A 340 -25.16 27.20 -14.02
CA ASP A 340 -24.72 28.27 -13.13
C ASP A 340 -24.56 27.83 -11.67
N SER A 341 -25.05 26.63 -11.31
CA SER A 341 -24.95 26.04 -9.97
C SER A 341 -24.48 24.59 -10.00
N HIS A 342 -24.07 24.06 -8.84
CA HIS A 342 -23.74 22.66 -8.65
C HIS A 342 -25.02 21.83 -8.51
N GLU A 343 -25.65 21.48 -9.62
CA GLU A 343 -26.87 20.69 -9.63
C GLU A 343 -26.57 19.21 -9.33
N THR A 344 -27.17 18.68 -8.28
CA THR A 344 -27.17 17.24 -8.00
C THR A 344 -28.15 16.55 -8.94
N LEU A 345 -27.64 15.72 -9.85
CA LEU A 345 -28.45 14.92 -10.76
C LEU A 345 -28.93 13.63 -10.11
N LEU A 346 -28.03 13.00 -9.35
CA LEU A 346 -28.24 11.70 -8.73
C LEU A 346 -27.75 11.75 -7.29
N ASP A 347 -28.55 11.24 -6.36
CA ASP A 347 -28.18 11.02 -4.97
C ASP A 347 -28.36 9.54 -4.67
N GLU A 348 -27.27 8.84 -4.41
CA GLU A 348 -27.27 7.38 -4.27
C GLU A 348 -26.45 6.89 -3.09
N THR A 349 -26.86 5.75 -2.52
CA THR A 349 -26.06 5.01 -1.54
C THR A 349 -25.50 3.76 -2.22
N VAL A 350 -24.18 3.63 -2.19
CA VAL A 350 -23.45 2.56 -2.89
C VAL A 350 -22.63 1.78 -1.88
N VAL A 351 -22.73 0.45 -1.93
CA VAL A 351 -21.89 -0.46 -1.16
C VAL A 351 -20.98 -1.21 -2.12
N TYR A 352 -19.67 -1.06 -1.92
CA TYR A 352 -18.64 -1.85 -2.58
C TYR A 352 -18.32 -3.06 -1.72
N VAL A 353 -18.42 -4.26 -2.26
CA VAL A 353 -18.11 -5.50 -1.53
C VAL A 353 -16.91 -6.19 -2.18
N VAL A 354 -15.87 -6.44 -1.38
CA VAL A 354 -14.65 -7.13 -1.78
C VAL A 354 -14.59 -8.47 -1.06
N ASP A 355 -14.33 -9.54 -1.80
CA ASP A 355 -14.01 -10.86 -1.23
C ASP A 355 -12.49 -11.06 -1.19
N SER A 356 -11.98 -11.60 -0.09
CA SER A 356 -10.55 -11.87 0.08
C SER A 356 -10.22 -13.35 -0.05
N GLY A 357 -9.00 -13.64 -0.50
CA GLY A 357 -8.39 -14.95 -0.33
C GLY A 357 -8.29 -15.29 1.16
N GLY A 358 -8.50 -16.56 1.51
CA GLY A 358 -8.43 -17.01 2.91
C GLY A 358 -7.15 -17.76 3.27
N GLN A 359 -6.26 -17.92 2.29
CA GLN A 359 -4.95 -18.55 2.46
C GLN A 359 -4.04 -17.59 3.24
N PRO A 360 -3.29 -18.08 4.24
CA PRO A 360 -2.39 -17.22 5.02
C PRO A 360 -1.40 -16.42 4.15
N GLU A 361 -0.92 -16.99 3.04
CA GLU A 361 -0.07 -16.32 2.05
C GLU A 361 -0.68 -15.03 1.51
N PHE A 362 -1.98 -15.03 1.23
CA PHE A 362 -2.71 -13.86 0.75
C PHE A 362 -2.88 -12.82 1.84
N MET A 363 -3.11 -13.26 3.09
CA MET A 363 -3.31 -12.35 4.20
C MET A 363 -2.08 -11.48 4.48
N GLU A 364 -0.87 -12.00 4.24
CA GLU A 364 0.38 -11.25 4.37
C GLU A 364 0.55 -10.18 3.26
N ALA A 365 -0.03 -10.36 2.07
CA ALA A 365 0.09 -9.42 0.95
C ALA A 365 -1.15 -8.51 0.78
N MET A 366 -2.27 -8.83 1.44
CA MET A 366 -3.58 -8.20 1.17
C MET A 366 -3.58 -6.69 1.41
N ALA A 367 -2.96 -6.22 2.49
CA ALA A 367 -3.04 -4.83 2.91
C ALA A 367 -2.42 -3.86 1.90
N VAL A 368 -1.40 -4.31 1.16
CA VAL A 368 -0.75 -3.55 0.07
C VAL A 368 -1.76 -3.09 -0.98
N PHE A 369 -2.77 -3.92 -1.28
CA PHE A 369 -3.74 -3.65 -2.34
C PHE A 369 -5.09 -3.15 -1.82
N LEU A 370 -5.22 -2.97 -0.50
CA LEU A 370 -6.47 -2.57 0.12
C LEU A 370 -6.53 -1.03 0.25
N GLY A 371 -7.40 -0.42 -0.54
CA GLY A 371 -7.73 1.01 -0.42
C GLY A 371 -8.65 1.33 0.77
N GLU A 372 -9.42 2.41 0.68
CA GLU A 372 -10.37 2.82 1.74
C GLU A 372 -11.30 1.67 2.14
N THR A 373 -11.50 1.45 3.44
CA THR A 373 -12.36 0.39 3.99
C THR A 373 -13.26 0.96 5.08
N SER A 374 -14.57 0.80 4.92
CA SER A 374 -15.58 1.25 5.89
C SER A 374 -15.86 0.18 6.94
N ALA A 375 -15.86 -1.09 6.54
CA ALA A 375 -16.12 -2.20 7.43
C ALA A 375 -15.47 -3.49 6.93
N CYS A 376 -15.17 -4.41 7.85
CA CYS A 376 -14.82 -5.78 7.51
C CYS A 376 -15.80 -6.77 8.15
N VAL A 377 -16.16 -7.76 7.36
CA VAL A 377 -16.97 -8.89 7.80
C VAL A 377 -16.04 -10.06 8.03
N LEU A 378 -15.85 -10.42 9.29
CA LEU A 378 -15.08 -11.58 9.71
C LEU A 378 -15.96 -12.82 9.60
N VAL A 379 -15.63 -13.68 8.64
CA VAL A 379 -16.39 -14.87 8.31
C VAL A 379 -15.74 -16.12 8.89
N MET A 380 -16.49 -16.86 9.70
CA MET A 380 -16.03 -18.08 10.36
C MET A 380 -16.99 -19.25 10.13
N ASP A 381 -16.44 -20.47 10.10
CA ASP A 381 -17.22 -21.70 10.01
C ASP A 381 -17.72 -22.11 11.41
N LEU A 382 -19.04 -22.18 11.60
CA LEU A 382 -19.62 -22.56 12.89
C LEU A 382 -19.56 -24.06 13.18
N SER A 383 -19.23 -24.88 12.18
CA SER A 383 -19.10 -26.33 12.33
C SER A 383 -17.74 -26.76 12.90
N GLN A 384 -16.76 -25.85 12.95
CA GLN A 384 -15.41 -26.08 13.45
C GLN A 384 -15.19 -25.42 14.81
N SER A 385 -14.34 -26.00 15.66
CA SER A 385 -14.01 -25.40 16.96
C SER A 385 -13.08 -24.18 16.82
N LEU A 386 -13.15 -23.23 17.76
CA LEU A 386 -12.20 -22.12 17.86
C LEU A 386 -10.76 -22.60 18.14
N ASP A 387 -10.60 -23.75 18.82
CA ASP A 387 -9.29 -24.36 19.09
C ASP A 387 -8.80 -25.24 17.94
N GLU A 388 -9.61 -25.42 16.89
CA GLU A 388 -9.26 -26.25 15.75
C GLU A 388 -8.28 -25.53 14.83
N HIS A 389 -7.33 -26.30 14.28
CA HIS A 389 -6.41 -25.85 13.25
C HIS A 389 -6.99 -26.15 11.86
N PRO A 390 -7.46 -25.14 11.11
CA PRO A 390 -8.19 -25.35 9.86
C PRO A 390 -7.29 -25.95 8.76
N GLN A 391 -7.91 -26.73 7.88
CA GLN A 391 -7.25 -27.28 6.69
C GLN A 391 -7.25 -26.24 5.55
N ILE A 392 -6.06 -25.86 5.10
CA ILE A 392 -5.85 -24.85 4.06
C ILE A 392 -5.59 -25.55 2.73
N GLY A 393 -6.45 -25.29 1.75
CA GLY A 393 -6.24 -25.75 0.38
C GLY A 393 -6.53 -24.66 -0.64
N TYR A 394 -6.23 -24.98 -1.90
CA TYR A 394 -6.59 -24.16 -3.04
C TYR A 394 -7.38 -24.98 -4.06
N TRP A 395 -8.49 -24.43 -4.57
CA TRP A 395 -9.37 -25.11 -5.51
C TRP A 395 -9.49 -24.31 -6.80
N LEU A 396 -9.41 -25.01 -7.93
CA LEU A 396 -9.69 -24.46 -9.26
C LEU A 396 -10.77 -25.33 -9.91
N ARG A 397 -11.93 -24.73 -10.21
CA ARG A 397 -13.05 -25.40 -10.92
C ARG A 397 -13.43 -26.75 -10.31
N GLY A 398 -13.63 -26.75 -8.99
CA GLY A 398 -14.03 -27.92 -8.21
C GLY A 398 -12.90 -28.89 -7.87
N LYS A 399 -11.68 -28.71 -8.41
CA LYS A 399 -10.54 -29.59 -8.16
C LYS A 399 -9.55 -28.95 -7.20
N ALA A 400 -9.08 -29.70 -6.21
CA ALA A 400 -7.98 -29.28 -5.37
C ALA A 400 -6.69 -29.21 -6.19
N VAL A 401 -5.94 -28.13 -6.05
CA VAL A 401 -4.65 -27.92 -6.73
C VAL A 401 -3.56 -28.78 -6.10
N SER A 402 -3.58 -28.92 -4.78
CA SER A 402 -2.73 -29.82 -4.01
C SER A 402 -3.45 -30.34 -2.77
N LYS A 403 -2.80 -31.24 -2.03
CA LYS A 403 -3.36 -31.71 -0.75
C LYS A 403 -3.44 -30.52 0.22
N PRO A 404 -4.59 -30.30 0.87
CA PRO A 404 -4.68 -29.30 1.93
C PRO A 404 -3.66 -29.57 3.04
N TYR A 405 -3.13 -28.51 3.63
CA TYR A 405 -2.22 -28.59 4.78
C TYR A 405 -2.88 -28.01 6.02
N ARG A 406 -2.45 -28.47 7.20
CA ARG A 406 -2.97 -27.98 8.48
C ARG A 406 -2.40 -26.59 8.78
N CYS A 407 -3.27 -25.62 9.07
CA CYS A 407 -2.84 -24.30 9.52
C CYS A 407 -2.12 -24.39 10.87
N ILE A 408 -1.01 -23.67 11.04
CA ILE A 408 -0.29 -23.59 12.33
C ILE A 408 -1.07 -22.84 13.39
N ARG A 409 -1.96 -21.92 12.98
CA ARG A 409 -2.80 -21.15 13.88
C ARG A 409 -4.18 -21.78 14.01
N THR A 410 -4.73 -21.75 15.21
CA THR A 410 -6.12 -22.10 15.48
C THR A 410 -7.10 -21.10 14.83
N ASN A 411 -8.38 -21.46 14.74
CA ASN A 411 -9.43 -20.54 14.31
C ASN A 411 -9.49 -19.29 15.21
N GLU A 412 -9.30 -19.43 16.52
CA GLU A 412 -9.24 -18.31 17.46
C GLU A 412 -8.08 -17.37 17.17
N GLU A 413 -6.87 -17.90 16.97
CA GLU A 413 -5.68 -17.10 16.69
C GLU A 413 -5.78 -16.37 15.36
N ASN A 414 -6.32 -17.03 14.33
CA ASN A 414 -6.59 -16.39 13.04
C ASN A 414 -7.58 -15.22 13.20
N LEU A 415 -8.70 -15.43 13.92
CA LEU A 415 -9.67 -14.37 14.20
C LEU A 415 -9.04 -13.22 14.99
N LYS A 416 -8.24 -13.53 16.00
CA LYS A 416 -7.52 -12.52 16.79
C LYS A 416 -6.62 -11.66 15.90
N LYS A 417 -5.86 -12.29 14.99
CA LYS A 417 -4.99 -11.59 14.02
C LYS A 417 -5.79 -10.75 13.03
N PHE A 418 -6.94 -11.22 12.56
CA PHE A 418 -7.83 -10.44 11.70
C PHE A 418 -8.43 -9.24 12.42
N ILE A 419 -8.92 -9.42 13.65
CA ILE A 419 -9.44 -8.32 14.47
C ILE A 419 -8.36 -7.24 14.63
N GLN A 420 -7.13 -7.63 14.95
CA GLN A 420 -6.00 -6.70 15.09
C GLN A 420 -5.69 -5.94 13.80
N THR A 421 -5.58 -6.66 12.69
CA THR A 421 -5.27 -6.09 11.37
C THR A 421 -6.37 -5.14 10.89
N VAL A 422 -7.63 -5.52 11.10
CA VAL A 422 -8.75 -4.68 10.68
C VAL A 422 -8.91 -3.45 11.57
N ASN A 423 -8.70 -3.58 12.88
CA ASN A 423 -8.78 -2.43 13.79
C ASN A 423 -7.74 -1.34 13.49
N THR A 424 -6.68 -1.68 12.75
CA THR A 424 -5.69 -0.72 12.26
C THR A 424 -6.01 -0.13 10.89
N PHE A 425 -6.99 -0.69 10.16
CA PHE A 425 -7.54 -0.01 8.99
C PHE A 425 -8.31 1.23 9.48
N THR A 426 -7.65 2.38 9.48
CA THR A 426 -8.36 3.65 9.57
C THR A 426 -8.91 4.01 8.22
N SER A 427 -10.19 4.38 8.17
CA SER A 427 -10.68 5.16 7.03
C SER A 427 -9.82 6.40 6.92
N LYS A 428 -9.16 6.61 5.76
CA LYS A 428 -8.40 7.84 5.47
C LYS A 428 -9.26 9.11 5.53
N THR A 429 -10.57 8.98 5.76
CA THR A 429 -11.47 10.10 6.06
C THR A 429 -11.75 10.27 7.56
N LYS A 430 -11.37 11.43 8.09
CA LYS A 430 -11.71 11.96 9.42
C LYS A 430 -11.28 11.10 10.64
N GLY A 431 -10.42 10.10 10.48
CA GLY A 431 -9.90 9.31 11.59
C GLY A 431 -10.94 8.42 12.28
N GLN A 432 -12.05 8.07 11.60
CA GLN A 432 -12.98 7.07 12.11
C GLN A 432 -12.48 5.66 11.75
N PRO A 433 -12.38 4.74 12.72
CA PRO A 433 -11.94 3.37 12.47
C PRO A 433 -12.98 2.58 11.67
N SER A 434 -12.54 1.57 10.92
CA SER A 434 -13.45 0.64 10.24
C SER A 434 -14.27 -0.18 11.23
N MET A 435 -15.52 -0.50 10.88
CA MET A 435 -16.39 -1.34 11.71
C MET A 435 -16.15 -2.84 11.48
N LEU A 436 -16.33 -3.66 12.51
CA LEU A 436 -16.22 -5.11 12.50
C LEU A 436 -17.59 -5.78 12.63
N LEU A 437 -17.88 -6.74 11.76
CA LEU A 437 -19.06 -7.60 11.86
C LEU A 437 -18.63 -9.07 11.83
N PHE A 438 -19.17 -9.89 12.73
CA PHE A 438 -18.90 -11.33 12.76
C PHE A 438 -20.01 -12.10 12.06
N LEU A 439 -19.68 -12.85 11.01
CA LEU A 439 -20.61 -13.69 10.27
C LEU A 439 -20.22 -15.16 10.43
N GLY A 440 -21.10 -15.94 11.07
CA GLY A 440 -20.94 -17.38 11.24
C GLY A 440 -21.66 -18.14 10.13
N THR A 441 -20.92 -18.91 9.35
CA THR A 441 -21.47 -19.73 8.26
C THR A 441 -21.75 -21.15 8.71
N HIS A 442 -22.32 -21.98 7.82
CA HIS A 442 -22.67 -23.37 8.12
C HIS A 442 -23.59 -23.49 9.34
N ARG A 443 -24.55 -22.56 9.49
CA ARG A 443 -25.54 -22.57 10.59
C ARG A 443 -26.25 -23.93 10.71
N ASP A 444 -26.55 -24.56 9.58
CA ASP A 444 -27.14 -25.89 9.49
C ASP A 444 -26.26 -27.00 10.10
N GLN A 445 -24.96 -26.77 10.21
CA GLN A 445 -23.96 -27.72 10.71
C GLN A 445 -23.34 -27.31 12.05
N ALA A 446 -23.73 -26.18 12.64
CA ALA A 446 -23.18 -25.70 13.90
C ALA A 446 -23.29 -26.73 15.05
N HIS A 447 -24.33 -27.58 15.02
CA HIS A 447 -24.55 -28.67 15.97
C HIS A 447 -23.47 -29.78 15.92
N LYS A 448 -22.64 -29.83 14.87
CA LYS A 448 -21.54 -30.80 14.74
C LYS A 448 -20.34 -30.42 15.62
N CYS A 449 -20.21 -29.15 16.00
CA CYS A 449 -19.09 -28.61 16.77
C CYS A 449 -19.21 -28.87 18.29
N LEU A 450 -19.66 -30.04 18.74
CA LEU A 450 -19.77 -30.31 20.18
C LEU A 450 -18.40 -30.63 20.81
N PRO A 451 -18.11 -30.14 22.03
CA PRO A 451 -19.04 -29.50 22.97
C PRO A 451 -19.19 -27.96 22.83
N GLU A 452 -18.46 -27.31 21.92
CA GLU A 452 -18.45 -25.84 21.79
C GLU A 452 -19.67 -25.30 21.03
N THR A 453 -20.54 -24.55 21.72
CA THR A 453 -21.72 -23.93 21.11
C THR A 453 -21.43 -22.55 20.51
N VAL A 454 -22.34 -22.04 19.68
CA VAL A 454 -22.26 -20.65 19.17
C VAL A 454 -22.30 -19.62 20.31
N ALA A 455 -22.97 -19.93 21.43
CA ALA A 455 -22.97 -19.07 22.62
C ALA A 455 -21.58 -19.01 23.26
N ASP A 456 -20.88 -20.16 23.36
CA ASP A 456 -19.51 -20.22 23.88
C ASP A 456 -18.55 -19.44 22.98
N LYS A 457 -18.70 -19.56 21.64
CA LYS A 457 -17.95 -18.75 20.67
C LYS A 457 -18.19 -17.25 20.85
N ASN A 458 -19.44 -16.82 21.02
CA ASN A 458 -19.77 -15.41 21.31
C ASN A 458 -19.10 -14.92 22.60
N GLU A 459 -19.06 -15.72 23.66
CA GLU A 459 -18.40 -15.36 24.91
C GLU A 459 -16.87 -15.23 24.74
N ARG A 460 -16.25 -16.19 24.05
CA ARG A 460 -14.81 -16.16 23.76
C ARG A 460 -14.43 -14.96 22.90
N LEU A 461 -15.16 -14.72 21.80
CA LEU A 461 -14.91 -13.56 20.92
C LEU A 461 -14.98 -12.23 21.66
N LYS A 462 -15.92 -12.06 22.60
CA LYS A 462 -15.98 -10.84 23.42
C LYS A 462 -14.74 -10.63 24.27
N LYS A 463 -14.17 -11.71 24.82
CA LYS A 463 -12.93 -11.63 25.61
C LYS A 463 -11.72 -11.31 24.74
N LEU A 464 -11.76 -11.69 23.45
CA LEU A 464 -10.69 -11.40 22.50
C LEU A 464 -10.67 -9.95 22.03
N ILE A 465 -11.80 -9.23 22.08
CA ILE A 465 -11.89 -7.86 21.57
C ILE A 465 -11.48 -6.89 22.69
N PRO A 466 -10.39 -6.11 22.51
CA PRO A 466 -9.98 -5.10 23.49
C PRO A 466 -11.09 -4.08 23.78
N ALA A 467 -11.21 -3.67 25.04
CA ALA A 467 -12.27 -2.75 25.51
C ALA A 467 -12.32 -1.43 24.71
N LYS A 468 -11.17 -0.91 24.29
CA LYS A 468 -11.07 0.29 23.45
C LYS A 468 -11.72 0.14 22.07
N PHE A 469 -11.94 -1.08 21.60
CA PHE A 469 -12.49 -1.41 20.30
C PHE A 469 -13.96 -1.86 20.35
N GLU A 470 -14.58 -1.93 21.54
CA GLU A 470 -16.00 -2.34 21.67
C GLU A 470 -16.95 -1.50 20.81
N LYS A 471 -16.65 -0.21 20.64
CA LYS A 471 -17.46 0.72 19.83
C LYS A 471 -17.35 0.49 18.32
N GLN A 472 -16.38 -0.31 17.88
CA GLN A 472 -16.14 -0.63 16.46
C GLN A 472 -16.85 -1.93 16.05
N ILE A 473 -17.49 -2.63 16.97
CA ILE A 473 -18.16 -3.90 16.69
C ILE A 473 -19.63 -3.66 16.40
N ILE A 474 -20.12 -4.22 15.30
CA ILE A 474 -21.53 -4.32 14.97
C ILE A 474 -22.11 -5.52 15.71
N GLN A 475 -23.01 -5.27 16.66
CA GLN A 475 -23.63 -6.30 17.49
C GLN A 475 -25.12 -6.37 17.23
N LEU A 476 -25.69 -7.58 17.21
CA LEU A 476 -27.14 -7.76 17.11
C LEU A 476 -27.84 -7.30 18.40
N ASP A 477 -27.27 -7.70 19.53
CA ASP A 477 -27.68 -7.33 20.88
C ASP A 477 -26.48 -7.40 21.84
N LYS A 478 -26.66 -7.03 23.12
CA LYS A 478 -25.58 -7.02 24.13
C LYS A 478 -24.88 -8.36 24.31
N LYS A 479 -25.52 -9.48 23.97
CA LYS A 479 -25.03 -10.85 24.14
C LYS A 479 -24.53 -11.47 22.83
N THR A 480 -25.07 -11.08 21.69
CA THR A 480 -24.86 -11.73 20.40
C THR A 480 -24.00 -10.89 19.44
N LEU A 481 -22.81 -11.38 19.12
CA LEU A 481 -21.90 -10.81 18.11
C LEU A 481 -22.07 -11.48 16.74
N ILE A 482 -22.25 -12.80 16.73
CA ILE A 482 -22.23 -13.62 15.51
C ILE A 482 -23.60 -13.54 14.81
N PHE A 483 -23.60 -13.13 13.54
CA PHE A 483 -24.73 -13.27 12.63
C PHE A 483 -24.64 -14.66 11.97
N GLU A 484 -25.58 -15.55 12.28
CA GLU A 484 -25.55 -16.93 11.80
C GLU A 484 -26.27 -17.10 10.46
N ILE A 485 -25.64 -17.78 9.50
CA ILE A 485 -26.21 -18.02 8.17
C ILE A 485 -25.81 -19.39 7.60
N ASN A 486 -26.74 -20.07 6.95
CA ASN A 486 -26.44 -21.10 5.94
C ASN A 486 -26.40 -20.41 4.58
N ALA A 487 -25.20 -20.05 4.15
CA ALA A 487 -25.01 -19.36 2.87
C ALA A 487 -25.19 -20.27 1.66
N LEU A 488 -24.99 -21.58 1.81
CA LEU A 488 -25.05 -22.52 0.67
C LEU A 488 -26.50 -22.82 0.28
N ASN A 489 -27.38 -23.01 1.26
CA ASN A 489 -28.80 -23.28 1.05
C ASN A 489 -29.66 -22.41 2.00
N PRO A 490 -29.78 -21.09 1.73
CA PRO A 490 -30.40 -20.16 2.66
C PRO A 490 -31.92 -20.35 2.76
N ASP A 491 -32.40 -20.60 3.98
CA ASP A 491 -33.83 -20.59 4.31
C ASP A 491 -34.35 -19.18 4.64
N ASP A 492 -35.62 -19.07 5.04
CA ASP A 492 -36.23 -17.78 5.41
C ASP A 492 -35.55 -17.08 6.58
N THR A 493 -34.93 -17.83 7.49
CA THR A 493 -34.20 -17.28 8.64
C THR A 493 -32.85 -16.74 8.19
N ASP A 494 -32.14 -17.45 7.32
CA ASP A 494 -30.89 -17.00 6.70
C ASP A 494 -31.10 -15.71 5.90
N ARG A 495 -32.17 -15.65 5.10
CA ARG A 495 -32.53 -14.46 4.32
C ARG A 495 -32.85 -13.26 5.22
N LYS A 496 -33.53 -13.48 6.35
CA LYS A 496 -33.78 -12.43 7.36
C LYS A 496 -32.50 -11.99 8.08
N THR A 497 -31.57 -12.90 8.35
CA THR A 497 -30.25 -12.53 8.90
C THR A 497 -29.47 -11.68 7.90
N ALA A 498 -29.45 -12.07 6.62
CA ALA A 498 -28.83 -11.27 5.56
C ALA A 498 -29.47 -9.87 5.42
N GLU A 499 -30.81 -9.78 5.51
CA GLU A 499 -31.53 -8.49 5.59
C GLU A 499 -31.03 -7.63 6.76
N LYS A 500 -30.90 -8.20 7.96
CA LYS A 500 -30.35 -7.48 9.12
C LYS A 500 -28.92 -7.04 8.91
N VAL A 501 -28.04 -7.92 8.40
CA VAL A 501 -26.64 -7.57 8.10
C VAL A 501 -26.58 -6.33 7.20
N ARG A 502 -27.38 -6.29 6.12
CA ARG A 502 -27.46 -5.12 5.23
C ARG A 502 -27.90 -3.86 5.97
N SER A 503 -28.96 -3.92 6.77
CA SER A 503 -29.46 -2.75 7.53
C SER A 503 -28.42 -2.24 8.52
N TYR A 504 -27.82 -3.14 9.32
CA TYR A 504 -26.83 -2.76 10.33
C TYR A 504 -25.58 -2.14 9.71
N ILE A 505 -25.13 -2.63 8.55
CA ILE A 505 -24.01 -2.03 7.82
C ILE A 505 -24.33 -0.58 7.41
N LEU A 506 -25.54 -0.32 6.89
CA LEU A 506 -25.91 1.04 6.48
C LEU A 506 -26.13 1.98 7.67
N GLU A 507 -26.62 1.47 8.79
CA GLU A 507 -26.93 2.25 10.00
C GLU A 507 -25.69 2.56 10.84
N GLN A 508 -24.71 1.64 10.90
CA GLN A 508 -23.61 1.71 11.86
C GLN A 508 -22.23 1.93 11.22
N CYS A 509 -22.04 1.61 9.93
CA CYS A 509 -20.75 1.81 9.29
C CYS A 509 -20.55 3.27 8.87
N PRO A 510 -19.30 3.79 8.95
CA PRO A 510 -18.99 5.09 8.39
C PRO A 510 -19.13 5.07 6.88
N ALA A 511 -20.13 5.79 6.37
CA ALA A 511 -20.27 6.09 4.95
C ALA A 511 -19.52 7.38 4.62
N LYS A 512 -18.71 7.35 3.56
CA LYS A 512 -18.07 8.56 3.04
C LYS A 512 -19.03 9.24 2.07
N GLU A 513 -19.52 10.42 2.44
CA GLU A 513 -20.27 11.28 1.54
C GLU A 513 -19.28 11.94 0.58
N VAL A 514 -19.39 11.62 -0.70
CA VAL A 514 -18.61 12.23 -1.77
C VAL A 514 -19.54 12.80 -2.81
N GLU A 515 -19.15 13.93 -3.35
CA GLU A 515 -19.71 14.42 -4.59
C GLU A 515 -18.79 13.93 -5.72
N ILE A 516 -19.33 13.57 -6.88
CA ILE A 516 -18.52 13.10 -8.00
C ILE A 516 -19.01 13.81 -9.26
N PRO A 517 -18.11 14.44 -10.04
CA PRO A 517 -18.48 15.00 -11.32
C PRO A 517 -19.03 13.91 -12.25
N VAL A 518 -20.16 14.16 -12.90
CA VAL A 518 -20.79 13.19 -13.81
C VAL A 518 -19.86 12.78 -14.96
N ARG A 519 -18.93 13.65 -15.35
CA ARG A 519 -17.88 13.32 -16.33
C ARG A 519 -16.93 12.23 -15.86
N TRP A 520 -16.66 12.12 -14.56
CA TRP A 520 -15.81 11.04 -14.02
C TRP A 520 -16.51 9.68 -14.16
N ASP A 521 -17.83 9.63 -13.93
CA ASP A 521 -18.64 8.43 -14.19
C ASP A 521 -18.58 8.03 -15.68
N ALA A 522 -18.77 9.00 -16.58
CA ALA A 522 -18.67 8.77 -18.02
C ALA A 522 -17.25 8.31 -18.43
N PHE A 523 -16.23 8.83 -17.78
CA PHE A 523 -14.82 8.48 -18.02
C PHE A 523 -14.50 7.05 -17.60
N GLU A 524 -14.87 6.64 -16.38
CA GLU A 524 -14.69 5.26 -15.89
C GLU A 524 -15.34 4.25 -16.86
N GLU A 525 -16.58 4.53 -17.26
CA GLU A 525 -17.35 3.65 -18.13
C GLU A 525 -16.73 3.56 -19.52
N LYS A 526 -16.36 4.70 -20.12
CA LYS A 526 -15.75 4.74 -21.45
C LYS A 526 -14.42 4.00 -21.47
N LEU A 527 -13.58 4.17 -20.45
CA LEU A 527 -12.34 3.40 -20.29
C LEU A 527 -12.62 1.89 -20.24
N ARG A 528 -13.57 1.45 -19.41
CA ARG A 528 -13.91 0.03 -19.29
C ARG A 528 -14.41 -0.56 -20.60
N SER A 529 -15.28 0.17 -21.31
CA SER A 529 -15.81 -0.23 -22.61
C SER A 529 -14.70 -0.35 -23.66
N LEU A 530 -13.81 0.65 -23.74
CA LEU A 530 -12.70 0.64 -24.69
C LEU A 530 -11.68 -0.45 -24.38
N ALA A 531 -11.30 -0.62 -23.12
CA ALA A 531 -10.40 -1.70 -22.69
C ALA A 531 -10.97 -3.07 -23.09
N LYS A 532 -12.26 -3.31 -22.81
CA LYS A 532 -12.98 -4.51 -23.23
C LYS A 532 -13.00 -4.69 -24.76
N GLY A 533 -13.27 -3.62 -25.52
CA GLY A 533 -13.28 -3.64 -26.99
C GLY A 533 -11.91 -3.95 -27.59
N LEU A 534 -10.84 -3.53 -26.91
CA LEU A 534 -9.44 -3.82 -27.27
C LEU A 534 -8.97 -5.19 -26.75
N GLY A 535 -9.79 -5.91 -25.99
CA GLY A 535 -9.43 -7.19 -25.40
C GLY A 535 -8.33 -7.10 -24.33
N ARG A 536 -8.15 -5.92 -23.71
CA ARG A 536 -7.12 -5.66 -22.70
C ARG A 536 -7.74 -5.14 -21.41
N GLN A 537 -6.99 -5.25 -20.32
CA GLN A 537 -7.39 -4.82 -18.97
C GLN A 537 -6.47 -3.73 -18.40
N VAL A 538 -5.44 -3.37 -19.17
CA VAL A 538 -4.48 -2.29 -18.91
C VAL A 538 -4.46 -1.33 -20.09
N MET A 539 -4.20 -0.06 -19.82
CA MET A 539 -4.05 0.99 -20.83
C MET A 539 -2.90 1.91 -20.43
N SER A 540 -2.25 2.57 -21.38
CA SER A 540 -1.27 3.59 -21.03
C SER A 540 -1.94 4.86 -20.52
N ARG A 541 -1.22 5.66 -19.73
CA ARG A 541 -1.69 6.97 -19.26
C ARG A 541 -2.11 7.86 -20.43
N GLU A 542 -1.32 7.90 -21.50
CA GLU A 542 -1.62 8.68 -22.71
C GLU A 542 -2.92 8.23 -23.41
N GLU A 543 -3.17 6.93 -23.48
CA GLU A 543 -4.44 6.43 -24.02
C GLU A 543 -5.63 6.84 -23.15
N CYS A 544 -5.50 6.72 -21.84
CA CYS A 544 -6.50 7.17 -20.89
C CYS A 544 -6.73 8.69 -20.99
N TRP A 545 -5.67 9.47 -21.20
CA TRP A 545 -5.75 10.91 -21.38
C TRP A 545 -6.52 11.28 -22.66
N ARG A 546 -6.26 10.61 -23.79
CA ARG A 546 -7.05 10.79 -25.02
C ARG A 546 -8.54 10.48 -24.80
N VAL A 547 -8.86 9.46 -24.00
CA VAL A 547 -10.25 9.17 -23.60
C VAL A 547 -10.83 10.32 -22.79
N ALA A 548 -10.09 10.85 -21.82
CA ALA A 548 -10.52 11.98 -21.00
C ALA A 548 -10.76 13.25 -21.84
N GLN A 549 -9.87 13.56 -22.77
CA GLN A 549 -10.02 14.67 -23.73
C GLN A 549 -11.27 14.53 -24.59
N SER A 550 -11.61 13.31 -25.02
CA SER A 550 -12.85 13.06 -25.78
C SER A 550 -14.13 13.34 -24.98
N LEU A 551 -14.03 13.43 -23.66
CA LEU A 551 -15.10 13.81 -22.74
C LEU A 551 -14.99 15.27 -22.26
N GLY A 552 -13.99 16.01 -22.75
CA GLY A 552 -13.75 17.40 -22.37
C GLY A 552 -13.22 17.59 -20.95
N LEU A 553 -12.54 16.59 -20.39
CA LEU A 553 -11.84 16.69 -19.10
C LEU A 553 -10.50 17.41 -19.25
N GLU A 554 -10.18 18.27 -18.29
CA GLU A 554 -8.87 18.88 -18.13
C GLU A 554 -7.88 17.91 -17.44
N GLU A 555 -6.58 18.14 -17.61
CA GLU A 555 -5.54 17.19 -17.16
C GLU A 555 -5.51 17.04 -15.63
N ASP A 556 -5.66 18.14 -14.90
CA ASP A 556 -5.74 18.11 -13.44
C ASP A 556 -6.97 17.29 -12.97
N SER A 557 -8.12 17.43 -13.65
CA SER A 557 -9.33 16.65 -13.34
C SER A 557 -9.16 15.17 -13.67
N PHE A 558 -8.45 14.86 -14.76
CA PHE A 558 -8.10 13.49 -15.13
C PHE A 558 -7.22 12.82 -14.06
N ASN A 559 -6.18 13.50 -13.59
CA ASN A 559 -5.29 12.98 -12.55
C ASN A 559 -6.05 12.72 -11.23
N GLU A 560 -6.91 13.66 -10.80
CA GLU A 560 -7.75 13.51 -9.61
C GLU A 560 -8.78 12.36 -9.76
N ALA A 561 -9.32 12.17 -10.96
CA ALA A 561 -10.23 11.05 -11.23
C ALA A 561 -9.50 9.70 -11.08
N LEU A 562 -8.28 9.56 -11.60
CA LEU A 562 -7.48 8.34 -11.43
C LEU A 562 -7.17 8.05 -9.97
N ASP A 563 -6.80 9.07 -9.19
CA ASP A 563 -6.55 8.92 -7.75
C ASP A 563 -7.82 8.49 -7.01
N PHE A 564 -8.97 9.06 -7.37
CA PHE A 564 -10.26 8.66 -6.83
C PHE A 564 -10.54 7.18 -7.09
N PHE A 565 -10.38 6.70 -8.33
CA PHE A 565 -10.61 5.29 -8.66
C PHE A 565 -9.60 4.34 -8.00
N HIS A 566 -8.34 4.76 -7.86
CA HIS A 566 -7.31 4.02 -7.15
C HIS A 566 -7.66 3.82 -5.67
N ASN A 567 -8.03 4.91 -4.98
CA ASN A 567 -8.35 4.87 -3.54
C ASN A 567 -9.55 3.95 -3.21
N TRP A 568 -10.50 3.83 -4.13
CA TRP A 568 -11.66 2.94 -3.99
C TRP A 568 -11.46 1.54 -4.59
N SER A 569 -10.26 1.24 -5.11
CA SER A 569 -9.92 -0.04 -5.75
C SER A 569 -10.81 -0.36 -6.96
N LEU A 570 -11.29 0.67 -7.68
CA LEU A 570 -12.10 0.52 -8.89
C LEU A 570 -11.23 0.36 -10.15
N MET A 571 -10.05 0.98 -10.10
CA MET A 571 -8.91 0.90 -11.02
C MET A 571 -7.64 0.98 -10.15
N PHE A 572 -6.46 0.65 -10.69
CA PHE A 572 -5.21 1.00 -10.03
C PHE A 572 -4.34 1.89 -10.92
N TYR A 573 -3.79 2.93 -10.31
CA TYR A 573 -2.84 3.85 -10.93
C TYR A 573 -1.77 4.20 -9.89
N PHE A 574 -0.62 3.54 -10.00
CA PHE A 574 0.50 3.75 -9.09
C PHE A 574 1.37 4.89 -9.64
N ARG A 575 0.90 6.12 -9.52
CA ARG A 575 1.50 7.31 -10.13
C ARG A 575 3.01 7.42 -9.92
N ASP A 576 3.46 7.14 -8.71
CA ASP A 576 4.86 7.35 -8.31
C ASP A 576 5.78 6.15 -8.66
N ILE A 577 5.19 5.00 -9.07
CA ILE A 577 5.91 3.76 -9.36
C ILE A 577 5.83 3.42 -10.86
N LEU A 578 4.61 3.37 -11.42
CA LEU A 578 4.33 3.12 -12.83
C LEU A 578 3.47 4.25 -13.42
N PRO A 579 4.02 5.46 -13.62
CA PRO A 579 3.27 6.64 -14.07
C PRO A 579 2.59 6.46 -15.44
N GLU A 580 3.12 5.59 -16.29
CA GLU A 580 2.60 5.38 -17.64
C GLU A 580 1.57 4.27 -17.74
N VAL A 581 1.29 3.54 -16.66
CA VAL A 581 0.44 2.33 -16.66
C VAL A 581 -0.82 2.54 -15.83
N VAL A 582 -1.99 2.33 -16.44
CA VAL A 582 -3.28 2.36 -15.75
C VAL A 582 -3.94 0.99 -15.84
N PHE A 583 -4.19 0.37 -14.69
CA PHE A 583 -4.92 -0.89 -14.56
C PHE A 583 -6.43 -0.60 -14.52
N ILE A 584 -7.08 -0.68 -15.68
CA ILE A 584 -8.53 -0.49 -15.85
C ILE A 584 -9.31 -1.58 -15.10
N ASP A 585 -8.76 -2.79 -15.06
CA ASP A 585 -9.18 -3.84 -14.13
C ASP A 585 -8.11 -4.09 -13.06
N PRO A 586 -8.39 -3.76 -11.78
CA PRO A 586 -7.52 -4.12 -10.65
C PRO A 586 -7.17 -5.60 -10.59
N GLN A 587 -8.02 -6.48 -11.13
CA GLN A 587 -7.82 -7.92 -11.10
C GLN A 587 -6.52 -8.34 -11.80
N VAL A 588 -5.99 -7.55 -12.74
CA VAL A 588 -4.72 -7.84 -13.42
C VAL A 588 -3.56 -8.03 -12.45
N ILE A 589 -3.33 -7.08 -11.54
CA ILE A 589 -2.22 -7.16 -10.58
C ILE A 589 -2.53 -8.15 -9.46
N LEU A 590 -3.79 -8.23 -9.04
CA LEU A 590 -4.24 -9.16 -8.00
C LEU A 590 -4.09 -10.62 -8.46
N ASP A 591 -4.38 -10.91 -9.72
CA ASP A 591 -4.17 -12.21 -10.34
C ASP A 591 -2.68 -12.53 -10.45
N LYS A 592 -1.82 -11.55 -10.75
CA LYS A 592 -0.36 -11.78 -10.80
C LYS A 592 0.19 -12.26 -9.47
N VAL A 593 -0.20 -11.63 -8.37
CA VAL A 593 0.18 -12.11 -7.03
C VAL A 593 -0.49 -13.44 -6.70
N SER A 594 -1.73 -13.64 -7.16
CA SER A 594 -2.46 -14.90 -6.96
C SER A 594 -1.82 -16.08 -7.67
N GLU A 595 -1.36 -15.90 -8.90
CA GLU A 595 -0.65 -16.90 -9.69
C GLU A 595 0.62 -17.38 -8.98
N LEU A 596 1.38 -16.48 -8.34
CA LEU A 596 2.55 -16.85 -7.53
C LEU A 596 2.18 -17.78 -6.37
N VAL A 597 1.12 -17.46 -5.64
CA VAL A 597 0.64 -18.30 -4.54
C VAL A 597 0.09 -19.63 -5.06
N VAL A 598 -0.64 -19.63 -6.17
CA VAL A 598 -1.14 -20.85 -6.82
C VAL A 598 0.01 -21.76 -7.24
N PHE A 599 1.06 -21.21 -7.85
CA PHE A 599 2.25 -21.99 -8.18
C PHE A 599 2.92 -22.57 -6.96
N MET A 600 2.98 -21.84 -5.85
CA MET A 600 3.47 -22.42 -4.60
C MET A 600 2.62 -23.66 -4.22
N PHE A 601 1.28 -23.58 -4.30
CA PHE A 601 0.42 -24.73 -4.01
C PHE A 601 0.64 -25.90 -4.97
N GLU A 602 0.85 -25.64 -6.26
CA GLU A 602 1.12 -26.67 -7.27
C GLU A 602 2.44 -27.40 -7.02
N LEU A 603 3.45 -26.70 -6.50
CA LEU A 603 4.80 -27.23 -6.34
C LEU A 603 5.02 -27.93 -5.00
N ARG A 604 4.23 -27.61 -3.96
CA ARG A 604 4.34 -28.27 -2.66
C ARG A 604 4.00 -29.76 -2.79
N GLU A 605 5.01 -30.60 -2.57
CA GLU A 605 4.78 -32.04 -2.43
C GLU A 605 3.92 -32.34 -1.19
N PRO A 606 3.13 -33.43 -1.20
CA PRO A 606 2.44 -33.90 -0.01
C PRO A 606 3.44 -34.15 1.10
N GLU A 607 3.29 -33.50 2.25
CA GLU A 607 4.03 -33.93 3.45
C GLU A 607 3.61 -35.38 3.74
N GLU A 608 4.59 -36.30 3.79
CA GLU A 608 4.36 -37.62 4.36
C GLU A 608 3.97 -37.42 5.82
N GLU A 609 2.82 -37.94 6.23
CA GLU A 609 2.36 -37.87 7.62
C GLU A 609 3.50 -38.27 8.55
N ASP A 610 3.93 -37.31 9.38
CA ASP A 610 4.95 -37.50 10.39
C ASP A 610 4.53 -38.65 11.31
N LYS A 611 5.19 -39.80 11.16
CA LYS A 611 5.00 -40.99 12.01
C LYS A 611 5.70 -40.76 13.34
N THR A 612 5.27 -39.74 14.08
CA THR A 612 5.78 -39.44 15.43
C THR A 612 4.66 -38.91 16.33
N SER A 613 3.69 -39.77 16.65
CA SER A 613 3.31 -40.07 18.04
C SER A 613 2.25 -41.17 18.09
N PRO A 614 2.54 -42.33 18.71
CA PRO A 614 1.51 -43.22 19.22
C PRO A 614 1.34 -42.92 20.70
N ASP A 615 0.52 -41.93 21.06
CA ASP A 615 -0.02 -41.79 22.42
C ASP A 615 -1.09 -40.69 22.47
N GLU A 616 -2.24 -40.91 21.83
CA GLU A 616 -3.49 -40.20 22.18
C GLU A 616 -4.77 -40.92 21.69
N ALA A 617 -4.73 -42.26 21.62
CA ALA A 617 -5.90 -43.08 21.25
C ALA A 617 -6.21 -44.22 22.25
N ALA A 618 -5.70 -44.15 23.49
CA ALA A 618 -5.95 -45.14 24.53
C ALA A 618 -6.59 -44.48 25.77
N GLY A 619 -7.80 -43.97 25.61
CA GLY A 619 -8.47 -43.25 26.70
C GLY A 619 -9.99 -43.15 26.63
N ALA A 620 -10.70 -44.00 25.89
CA ALA A 620 -12.17 -43.97 25.89
C ALA A 620 -12.83 -45.28 25.41
N ALA A 621 -12.48 -46.45 25.95
CA ALA A 621 -13.28 -47.66 25.74
C ALA A 621 -13.06 -48.72 26.82
N ALA A 622 -13.56 -48.49 28.04
CA ALA A 622 -13.75 -49.56 29.01
C ALA A 622 -14.85 -49.20 30.03
N LYS A 623 -16.09 -49.63 29.75
CA LYS A 623 -17.01 -50.33 30.68
C LYS A 623 -18.45 -50.27 30.15
N GLY A 624 -18.96 -51.43 29.77
CA GLY A 624 -20.34 -51.64 29.37
C GLY A 624 -20.56 -53.10 28.96
N GLN A 625 -20.38 -54.02 29.90
CA GLN A 625 -20.75 -55.43 29.73
C GLN A 625 -22.27 -55.57 29.68
N THR A 626 -22.78 -56.25 28.65
CA THR A 626 -24.01 -57.05 28.74
C THR A 626 -23.82 -58.39 28.01
N HIS A 627 -24.32 -59.45 28.65
CA HIS A 627 -24.22 -60.85 28.28
C HIS A 627 -24.93 -61.20 26.94
N GLY A 628 -24.39 -62.20 26.22
CA GLY A 628 -24.96 -62.83 25.01
C GLY A 628 -26.09 -63.85 25.32
N PRO A 629 -26.27 -64.96 24.55
CA PRO A 629 -25.60 -65.38 23.31
C PRO A 629 -26.58 -65.95 22.23
N ASP A 630 -26.02 -66.46 21.12
CA ASP A 630 -26.35 -67.73 20.42
C ASP A 630 -26.52 -67.71 18.89
N THR A 631 -25.67 -68.54 18.25
CA THR A 631 -25.90 -69.47 17.09
C THR A 631 -26.33 -68.87 15.73
N ASP A 632 -25.81 -69.23 14.54
CA ASP A 632 -25.32 -70.51 14.01
C ASP A 632 -24.51 -70.30 12.70
N LYS A 633 -23.34 -70.95 12.59
CA LYS A 633 -22.89 -71.92 11.55
C LYS A 633 -22.94 -71.62 10.00
N PRO A 634 -22.26 -72.41 9.13
CA PRO A 634 -21.17 -71.92 8.26
C PRO A 634 -21.33 -72.26 6.74
N GLU A 635 -20.31 -71.86 5.94
CA GLU A 635 -19.70 -72.47 4.71
C GLU A 635 -20.42 -73.64 3.96
N PRO A 636 -20.22 -73.89 2.62
CA PRO A 636 -18.87 -74.00 2.04
C PRO A 636 -18.64 -73.85 0.49
N THR A 637 -17.35 -73.71 0.13
CA THR A 637 -16.54 -74.30 -0.98
C THR A 637 -17.04 -74.53 -2.42
N SER A 638 -16.19 -74.05 -3.36
CA SER A 638 -15.59 -74.72 -4.54
C SER A 638 -16.44 -75.22 -5.73
N THR A 639 -16.10 -74.84 -6.97
CA THR A 639 -15.36 -75.67 -7.96
C THR A 639 -15.28 -74.99 -9.34
N ASN A 640 -14.13 -75.18 -9.98
CA ASN A 640 -13.78 -74.73 -11.33
C ASN A 640 -14.42 -75.59 -12.43
N THR A 641 -14.72 -75.00 -13.60
CA THR A 641 -14.53 -75.63 -14.93
C THR A 641 -14.38 -74.58 -16.04
N ASP A 642 -13.42 -74.84 -16.92
CA ASP A 642 -12.92 -74.06 -18.06
C ASP A 642 -13.89 -73.86 -19.25
N GLY A 643 -13.61 -72.82 -20.05
CA GLY A 643 -14.19 -72.61 -21.39
C GLY A 643 -13.77 -71.32 -22.12
N THR A 644 -12.51 -71.24 -22.57
CA THR A 644 -11.99 -70.57 -23.80
C THR A 644 -12.56 -69.20 -24.29
N THR A 645 -11.84 -68.12 -23.94
CA THR A 645 -11.23 -67.00 -24.74
C THR A 645 -12.04 -66.15 -25.76
N PRO A 646 -11.67 -64.86 -26.05
CA PRO A 646 -10.33 -64.26 -25.95
C PRO A 646 -10.20 -62.80 -25.42
N GLU A 647 -8.93 -62.39 -25.24
CA GLU A 647 -8.42 -61.04 -25.53
C GLU A 647 -8.41 -59.96 -24.42
N LYS A 648 -7.36 -59.96 -23.59
CA LYS A 648 -6.38 -58.84 -23.51
C LYS A 648 -5.22 -59.22 -22.60
N ALA A 649 -4.07 -59.47 -23.21
CA ALA A 649 -2.82 -59.69 -22.53
C ALA A 649 -2.31 -58.38 -21.91
N ALA A 650 -2.14 -58.41 -20.59
CA ALA A 650 -1.16 -57.60 -19.91
C ALA A 650 0.23 -58.22 -20.13
N ALA A 651 1.19 -57.43 -20.60
CA ALA A 651 2.62 -57.67 -20.39
C ALA A 651 3.40 -56.36 -20.62
N THR A 652 3.85 -55.77 -19.51
CA THR A 652 5.15 -55.12 -19.35
C THR A 652 5.63 -54.16 -20.46
N SER A 653 5.44 -52.87 -20.20
CA SER A 653 6.49 -51.85 -20.36
C SER A 653 6.45 -51.03 -19.07
N SER A 654 7.42 -51.12 -18.15
CA SER A 654 8.64 -50.30 -18.22
C SER A 654 8.40 -48.96 -18.92
N GLN A 655 7.49 -48.16 -18.37
CA GLN A 655 7.54 -46.72 -18.52
C GLN A 655 7.75 -46.18 -17.11
N THR A 656 9.03 -45.94 -16.81
CA THR A 656 9.47 -44.84 -15.96
C THR A 656 8.46 -43.71 -16.12
N ALA A 657 7.72 -43.41 -15.05
CA ALA A 657 7.01 -42.16 -14.96
C ALA A 657 8.06 -41.08 -15.20
N ASP A 658 7.91 -40.39 -16.32
CA ASP A 658 8.64 -39.17 -16.63
C ASP A 658 8.22 -38.17 -15.55
N GLU A 659 8.93 -38.19 -14.42
CA GLU A 659 8.96 -37.09 -13.46
C GLU A 659 9.34 -35.86 -14.28
N SER A 660 8.33 -35.06 -14.62
CA SER A 660 8.53 -33.81 -15.31
C SER A 660 9.38 -32.91 -14.42
N LEU A 661 10.70 -32.91 -14.67
CA LEU A 661 11.68 -32.08 -13.98
C LEU A 661 11.24 -30.61 -14.12
N LEU A 662 10.70 -30.07 -13.02
CA LEU A 662 10.40 -28.65 -12.92
C LEU A 662 11.65 -27.84 -13.30
N PRO A 663 11.53 -26.75 -14.07
CA PRO A 663 12.70 -25.94 -14.40
C PRO A 663 13.41 -25.45 -13.13
N PRO A 664 14.75 -25.28 -13.12
CA PRO A 664 15.50 -24.93 -11.91
C PRO A 664 14.96 -23.72 -11.13
N GLY A 665 14.42 -22.70 -11.81
CA GLY A 665 13.82 -21.53 -11.15
C GLY A 665 12.54 -21.84 -10.35
N TRP A 666 11.81 -22.89 -10.70
CA TRP A 666 10.57 -23.28 -10.02
C TRP A 666 10.84 -24.00 -8.69
N GLN A 667 11.87 -24.83 -8.65
CA GLN A 667 12.32 -25.46 -7.40
C GLN A 667 12.86 -24.42 -6.40
N GLN A 668 13.56 -23.40 -6.90
CA GLN A 668 14.04 -22.28 -6.07
C GLN A 668 12.88 -21.44 -5.51
N PHE A 669 11.82 -21.22 -6.31
CA PHE A 669 10.59 -20.56 -5.85
C PHE A 669 9.88 -21.37 -4.76
N GLU A 670 9.68 -22.67 -4.97
CA GLU A 670 9.00 -23.55 -3.99
C GLU A 670 9.74 -23.62 -2.64
N LYS A 671 11.07 -23.75 -2.69
CA LYS A 671 11.88 -23.95 -1.48
C LYS A 671 12.26 -22.67 -0.76
N PHE A 672 12.53 -21.59 -1.50
CA PHE A 672 13.12 -20.35 -0.95
C PHE A 672 12.34 -19.08 -1.30
N GLY A 673 11.17 -19.19 -1.95
CA GLY A 673 10.41 -18.03 -2.39
C GLY A 673 11.16 -17.17 -3.42
N HIS A 674 12.19 -17.74 -4.07
CA HIS A 674 13.01 -17.02 -5.04
C HIS A 674 12.27 -16.86 -6.37
N VAL A 675 12.07 -15.62 -6.77
CA VAL A 675 11.48 -15.21 -8.04
C VAL A 675 12.59 -14.70 -8.94
N THR A 676 12.56 -15.09 -10.21
CA THR A 676 13.49 -14.59 -11.23
C THR A 676 12.71 -14.00 -12.39
N LYS A 677 13.34 -13.12 -13.17
CA LYS A 677 12.72 -12.61 -14.40
C LYS A 677 12.33 -13.75 -15.35
N ALA A 678 13.21 -14.74 -15.53
CA ALA A 678 12.92 -15.91 -16.36
C ALA A 678 11.72 -16.74 -15.87
N PHE A 679 11.49 -16.79 -14.56
CA PHE A 679 10.30 -17.43 -13.99
C PHE A 679 9.02 -16.66 -14.35
N LEU A 680 9.05 -15.33 -14.24
CA LEU A 680 7.89 -14.48 -14.55
C LEU A 680 7.63 -14.37 -16.08
N GLU A 681 8.65 -14.61 -16.91
CA GLU A 681 8.50 -14.69 -18.38
C GLU A 681 8.02 -16.07 -18.87
N ASP A 682 7.93 -17.08 -18.00
CA ASP A 682 7.41 -18.40 -18.37
C ASP A 682 5.98 -18.28 -18.91
N LYS A 683 5.67 -19.06 -19.94
CA LYS A 683 4.34 -19.05 -20.59
C LYS A 683 3.19 -19.35 -19.63
N ARG A 684 3.47 -20.03 -18.52
CA ARG A 684 2.48 -20.29 -17.46
C ARG A 684 2.13 -19.03 -16.65
N PHE A 685 3.02 -18.04 -16.59
CA PHE A 685 2.81 -16.75 -15.93
C PHE A 685 2.61 -15.59 -16.92
N SER A 686 2.47 -15.85 -18.22
CA SER A 686 2.40 -14.77 -19.22
C SER A 686 1.04 -14.08 -19.34
N SER A 687 0.06 -14.45 -18.51
CA SER A 687 -1.27 -13.83 -18.49
C SER A 687 -1.15 -12.32 -18.23
N HIS A 688 -2.14 -11.52 -18.64
CA HIS A 688 -2.26 -10.08 -18.38
C HIS A 688 -1.14 -9.15 -18.89
N TYR A 689 0.04 -9.64 -19.25
CA TYR A 689 1.07 -8.83 -19.88
C TYR A 689 0.61 -8.30 -21.22
N HIS A 690 0.89 -7.04 -21.46
CA HIS A 690 0.55 -6.37 -22.70
C HIS A 690 1.77 -5.64 -23.23
N ARG A 691 2.25 -6.07 -24.40
CA ARG A 691 3.45 -5.51 -25.03
C ARG A 691 3.35 -4.00 -25.15
N GLY A 692 4.38 -3.30 -24.67
CA GLY A 692 4.50 -1.84 -24.73
C GLY A 692 3.66 -1.08 -23.70
N ILE A 693 2.94 -1.76 -22.80
CA ILE A 693 2.12 -1.13 -21.74
C ILE A 693 2.46 -1.70 -20.37
N PHE A 694 2.41 -3.02 -20.22
CA PHE A 694 2.69 -3.69 -18.94
C PHE A 694 3.48 -4.98 -19.18
N SER A 695 4.68 -5.01 -18.62
CA SER A 695 5.70 -6.05 -18.81
C SER A 695 6.05 -6.76 -17.51
N CYS A 696 6.92 -7.76 -17.61
CA CYS A 696 7.48 -8.44 -16.46
C CYS A 696 8.28 -7.48 -15.57
N GLU A 697 9.04 -6.58 -16.18
CA GLU A 697 9.87 -5.59 -15.51
C GLU A 697 9.01 -4.60 -14.72
N ASP A 698 7.89 -4.15 -15.30
CA ASP A 698 6.94 -3.28 -14.62
C ASP A 698 6.33 -3.97 -13.39
N LEU A 699 6.01 -5.26 -13.50
CA LEU A 699 5.52 -6.05 -12.36
C LEU A 699 6.58 -6.17 -11.26
N ILE A 700 7.82 -6.50 -11.61
CA ILE A 700 8.92 -6.63 -10.66
C ILE A 700 9.11 -5.31 -9.92
N HIS A 701 9.22 -4.20 -10.66
CA HIS A 701 9.41 -2.88 -10.08
C HIS A 701 8.25 -2.53 -9.15
N LEU A 702 7.00 -2.75 -9.60
CA LEU A 702 5.83 -2.50 -8.77
C LEU A 702 5.83 -3.31 -7.48
N LEU A 703 6.09 -4.62 -7.54
CA LEU A 703 6.08 -5.47 -6.35
C LEU A 703 7.28 -5.22 -5.41
N GLU A 704 8.39 -4.71 -5.93
CA GLU A 704 9.53 -4.26 -5.12
C GLU A 704 9.19 -2.99 -4.33
N GLU A 705 8.65 -1.95 -5.00
CA GLU A 705 8.22 -0.70 -4.33
C GLU A 705 7.09 -0.94 -3.30
N LEU A 706 6.24 -1.93 -3.56
CA LEU A 706 5.16 -2.32 -2.66
C LEU A 706 5.62 -3.28 -1.54
N LEU A 707 6.91 -3.58 -1.43
CA LEU A 707 7.52 -4.49 -0.44
C LEU A 707 6.86 -5.89 -0.41
N VAL A 708 6.37 -6.34 -1.57
CA VAL A 708 5.94 -7.72 -1.80
C VAL A 708 7.16 -8.56 -2.21
N PHE A 709 8.08 -7.95 -2.96
CA PHE A 709 9.38 -8.51 -3.32
C PHE A 709 10.52 -7.81 -2.59
N ALA A 710 11.56 -8.58 -2.27
CA ALA A 710 12.84 -8.08 -1.81
C ALA A 710 13.91 -8.41 -2.85
N LYS A 711 14.58 -7.40 -3.41
CA LYS A 711 15.70 -7.65 -4.33
C LYS A 711 16.87 -8.24 -3.56
N LEU A 712 17.41 -9.37 -4.03
CA LEU A 712 18.59 -10.00 -3.43
C LEU A 712 19.84 -9.59 -4.22
N GLU A 713 20.88 -9.16 -3.52
CA GLU A 713 22.18 -8.87 -4.13
C GLU A 713 22.82 -10.15 -4.71
N SER A 714 23.34 -10.06 -5.93
CA SER A 714 24.01 -11.15 -6.63
C SER A 714 25.29 -10.60 -7.28
N GLU A 715 26.44 -11.22 -6.97
CA GLU A 715 27.74 -10.81 -7.53
C GLU A 715 28.02 -11.42 -8.91
N GLU A 716 27.50 -12.61 -9.22
CA GLU A 716 27.80 -13.35 -10.47
C GLU A 716 26.61 -14.16 -11.06
N GLY A 717 25.37 -13.79 -10.77
CA GLY A 717 24.16 -14.51 -11.23
C GLY A 717 23.04 -13.60 -11.76
N PRO A 718 21.98 -14.18 -12.35
CA PRO A 718 20.79 -13.41 -12.74
C PRO A 718 20.19 -12.70 -11.52
N GLU A 719 19.53 -11.56 -11.73
CA GLU A 719 18.81 -10.89 -10.67
C GLU A 719 17.71 -11.80 -10.11
N THR A 720 17.61 -11.83 -8.78
CA THR A 720 16.66 -12.65 -8.04
C THR A 720 15.98 -11.83 -6.96
N TRP A 721 14.70 -12.10 -6.76
CA TRP A 721 13.87 -11.47 -5.74
C TRP A 721 13.34 -12.53 -4.78
N LEU A 722 13.15 -12.16 -3.53
CA LEU A 722 12.47 -12.98 -2.52
C LEU A 722 11.02 -12.51 -2.41
N MET A 723 10.06 -13.44 -2.39
CA MET A 723 8.67 -13.18 -1.98
C MET A 723 8.42 -13.81 -0.61
N PRO A 724 8.48 -13.05 0.50
CA PRO A 724 8.41 -13.62 1.85
C PRO A 724 7.11 -14.36 2.16
N SER A 725 5.98 -13.89 1.61
CA SER A 725 4.65 -14.42 1.93
C SER A 725 4.40 -15.85 1.47
N VAL A 726 5.16 -16.36 0.48
CA VAL A 726 5.04 -17.75 0.00
C VAL A 726 5.93 -18.75 0.74
N LEU A 727 6.87 -18.26 1.56
CA LEU A 727 7.76 -19.11 2.35
C LEU A 727 6.98 -20.04 3.28
N ARG A 728 7.57 -21.19 3.62
CA ARG A 728 7.02 -22.08 4.64
C ARG A 728 7.22 -21.47 6.03
N HIS A 729 6.43 -21.93 7.00
CA HIS A 729 6.66 -21.61 8.40
C HIS A 729 7.81 -22.44 8.96
N VAL A 730 8.52 -21.88 9.94
CA VAL A 730 9.60 -22.56 10.63
C VAL A 730 9.06 -23.61 11.61
N ALA A 731 9.75 -24.74 11.74
CA ALA A 731 9.47 -25.72 12.80
C ALA A 731 10.07 -25.25 14.14
N GLU A 732 9.42 -25.53 15.26
CA GLU A 732 9.84 -25.06 16.59
C GLU A 732 11.23 -25.58 16.98
N GLU A 733 11.61 -26.78 16.54
CA GLU A 733 12.95 -27.34 16.73
C GLU A 733 14.02 -26.48 16.07
N LYS A 734 13.71 -25.95 14.87
CA LYS A 734 14.63 -25.09 14.12
C LYS A 734 14.74 -23.71 14.78
N VAL A 735 13.65 -23.16 15.31
CA VAL A 735 13.67 -21.91 16.09
C VAL A 735 14.64 -22.04 17.27
N LYS A 736 14.57 -23.14 18.04
CA LYS A 736 15.47 -23.40 19.17
C LYS A 736 16.94 -23.52 18.76
N GLU A 737 17.23 -23.98 17.55
CA GLU A 737 18.60 -24.06 17.01
C GLU A 737 19.17 -22.67 16.67
N VAL A 738 18.35 -21.76 16.15
CA VAL A 738 18.80 -20.44 15.64
C VAL A 738 18.66 -19.30 16.65
N CYS A 739 17.82 -19.46 17.67
CA CYS A 739 17.60 -18.49 18.75
C CYS A 739 18.55 -18.73 19.93
N VAL A 740 19.82 -18.33 19.78
CA VAL A 740 20.91 -18.65 20.71
C VAL A 740 21.20 -17.60 21.78
N SER A 741 20.71 -16.36 21.64
CA SER A 741 21.02 -15.27 22.58
C SER A 741 20.23 -15.36 23.89
N ALA A 742 20.91 -15.23 25.04
CA ALA A 742 20.30 -15.31 26.37
C ALA A 742 19.35 -14.15 26.74
N GLY A 743 19.36 -13.05 25.97
CA GLY A 743 18.49 -11.88 26.18
C GLY A 743 18.10 -11.20 24.86
N PRO A 744 17.18 -11.79 24.06
CA PRO A 744 16.77 -11.20 22.80
C PRO A 744 16.12 -9.83 22.98
N LEU A 745 16.20 -8.98 21.96
CA LEU A 745 15.34 -7.80 21.86
C LEU A 745 13.94 -8.27 21.51
N VAL A 746 12.96 -7.98 22.36
CA VAL A 746 11.56 -8.26 22.07
C VAL A 746 10.88 -7.00 21.59
N VAL A 747 10.14 -7.11 20.49
CA VAL A 747 9.30 -6.04 19.95
C VAL A 747 7.86 -6.33 20.38
N ASP A 748 7.43 -5.63 21.42
CA ASP A 748 6.08 -5.73 21.96
C ASP A 748 5.11 -4.83 21.20
N PHE A 749 3.92 -5.37 20.93
CA PHE A 749 2.83 -4.67 20.26
C PHE A 749 1.69 -4.48 21.26
N PRO A 750 1.57 -3.30 21.90
CA PRO A 750 0.63 -3.07 23.01
C PRO A 750 -0.84 -3.39 22.69
N ASP A 751 -1.17 -3.44 21.39
CA ASP A 751 -2.52 -3.65 20.87
C ASP A 751 -2.85 -5.12 20.55
N GLY A 752 -1.99 -6.05 21.01
CA GLY A 752 -2.26 -7.49 21.03
C GLY A 752 -1.45 -8.31 20.02
N GLY A 753 -0.49 -7.70 19.33
CA GLY A 753 0.38 -8.40 18.39
C GLY A 753 0.63 -7.62 17.09
N PRO A 754 1.62 -8.06 16.28
CA PRO A 754 1.87 -7.51 14.96
C PRO A 754 0.65 -7.76 14.04
N GLN A 755 0.38 -6.86 13.11
CA GLN A 755 -0.66 -7.06 12.09
C GLN A 755 -0.16 -7.99 10.98
N ASN A 756 -1.07 -8.53 10.16
CA ASN A 756 -0.67 -9.29 8.97
C ASN A 756 0.17 -8.43 8.01
N GLY A 757 1.12 -9.04 7.32
CA GLY A 757 1.99 -8.37 6.35
C GLY A 757 3.19 -7.65 6.95
N ILE A 758 3.12 -7.19 8.20
CA ILE A 758 4.21 -6.42 8.84
C ILE A 758 5.53 -7.17 8.81
N PHE A 759 5.54 -8.46 9.18
CA PHE A 759 6.79 -9.22 9.21
C PHE A 759 7.35 -9.44 7.80
N CYS A 760 6.52 -9.87 6.86
CA CYS A 760 6.91 -10.10 5.46
C CYS A 760 7.44 -8.82 4.79
N SER A 761 6.74 -7.70 4.94
CA SER A 761 7.16 -6.42 4.37
C SER A 761 8.37 -5.83 5.10
N LEU A 762 8.54 -6.08 6.41
CA LEU A 762 9.78 -5.74 7.12
C LEU A 762 10.97 -6.52 6.58
N MET A 763 10.82 -7.82 6.31
CA MET A 763 11.88 -8.62 5.65
C MET A 763 12.25 -8.00 4.30
N ALA A 764 11.25 -7.63 3.50
CA ALA A 764 11.49 -7.00 2.20
C ALA A 764 12.15 -5.62 2.32
N HIS A 765 11.70 -4.81 3.27
CA HIS A 765 12.25 -3.48 3.54
C HIS A 765 13.72 -3.53 3.94
N VAL A 766 14.07 -4.38 4.91
CA VAL A 766 15.41 -4.46 5.48
C VAL A 766 16.43 -5.05 4.49
N LEU A 767 15.97 -5.94 3.60
CA LEU A 767 16.79 -6.47 2.50
C LEU A 767 16.90 -5.52 1.30
N SER A 768 16.04 -4.49 1.21
CA SER A 768 15.94 -3.66 0.02
C SER A 768 17.17 -2.76 -0.13
N PRO A 769 17.87 -2.78 -1.28
CA PRO A 769 18.96 -1.85 -1.55
C PRO A 769 18.46 -0.40 -1.70
N GLN A 770 17.15 -0.20 -1.92
CA GLN A 770 16.54 1.13 -2.04
C GLN A 770 16.31 1.82 -0.69
N HIS A 771 16.40 1.08 0.41
CA HIS A 771 16.34 1.60 1.77
C HIS A 771 17.71 1.43 2.44
N PRO A 772 18.74 2.16 1.98
CA PRO A 772 20.10 1.93 2.43
C PRO A 772 20.22 2.22 3.93
N HIS A 773 20.44 1.15 4.68
CA HIS A 773 20.89 1.22 6.05
C HIS A 773 22.40 1.50 6.07
N PRO A 774 22.93 2.20 7.10
CA PRO A 774 24.38 2.41 7.24
C PRO A 774 25.19 1.11 7.14
N HIS A 775 24.58 0.00 7.56
CA HIS A 775 25.08 -1.37 7.39
C HIS A 775 24.00 -2.20 6.69
N PRO A 776 24.18 -2.57 5.41
CA PRO A 776 23.16 -3.26 4.64
C PRO A 776 22.98 -4.70 5.14
N TRP A 777 21.73 -5.11 5.33
CA TRP A 777 21.42 -6.44 5.80
C TRP A 777 21.38 -7.39 4.61
N LYS A 778 22.07 -8.53 4.73
CA LYS A 778 22.09 -9.57 3.70
C LYS A 778 21.52 -10.87 4.24
N LEU A 779 21.05 -11.76 3.38
CA LEU A 779 20.69 -13.11 3.81
C LEU A 779 21.93 -13.83 4.37
N CYS A 780 21.79 -14.49 5.52
CA CYS A 780 22.86 -15.31 6.06
C CYS A 780 22.93 -16.65 5.30
N LEU A 781 24.01 -16.87 4.57
CA LEU A 781 24.19 -18.04 3.70
C LEU A 781 25.15 -19.07 4.34
N SER A 782 24.90 -20.35 4.07
CA SER A 782 25.80 -21.48 4.29
C SER A 782 25.85 -22.32 3.03
N SER A 783 27.05 -22.51 2.46
CA SER A 783 27.21 -23.22 1.18
C SER A 783 26.30 -22.69 0.07
N ASN A 784 26.16 -21.36 -0.02
CA ASN A 784 25.28 -20.62 -0.95
C ASN A 784 23.77 -20.85 -0.77
N LEU A 785 23.33 -21.42 0.35
CA LEU A 785 21.91 -21.57 0.70
C LEU A 785 21.59 -20.78 1.97
N PRO A 786 20.39 -20.20 2.11
CA PRO A 786 20.00 -19.51 3.34
C PRO A 786 20.07 -20.45 4.55
N LYS A 787 20.70 -20.01 5.64
CA LYS A 787 20.76 -20.77 6.92
C LYS A 787 19.38 -20.86 7.57
N CYS A 788 18.63 -19.78 7.54
CA CYS A 788 17.27 -19.68 8.05
C CYS A 788 16.46 -18.68 7.21
N LEU A 789 15.44 -19.18 6.49
CA LEU A 789 14.57 -18.38 5.64
C LEU A 789 13.17 -19.03 5.61
N TYR A 790 12.28 -18.47 6.40
CA TYR A 790 10.90 -18.89 6.60
C TYR A 790 10.00 -17.66 6.69
N ARG A 791 8.69 -17.86 6.57
CA ARG A 791 7.68 -16.79 6.62
C ARG A 791 7.69 -16.03 7.94
N ASP A 792 8.06 -16.71 9.02
CA ASP A 792 8.03 -16.25 10.40
C ASP A 792 9.41 -16.34 11.09
N CYS A 793 10.47 -16.68 10.35
CA CYS A 793 11.84 -16.70 10.88
C CYS A 793 12.89 -16.51 9.79
N ILE A 794 13.78 -15.55 9.97
CA ILE A 794 14.83 -15.23 9.01
C ILE A 794 16.14 -14.90 9.73
N GLN A 795 17.26 -15.33 9.17
CA GLN A 795 18.58 -14.95 9.64
C GLN A 795 19.30 -14.07 8.62
N PHE A 796 19.75 -12.92 9.08
CA PHE A 796 20.51 -11.93 8.34
C PHE A 796 21.98 -11.96 8.76
N HIS A 797 22.83 -11.55 7.82
CA HIS A 797 24.20 -11.16 8.08
C HIS A 797 24.31 -9.63 7.95
N VAL A 798 24.84 -8.99 8.99
CA VAL A 798 25.15 -7.56 8.98
C VAL A 798 26.68 -7.45 8.90
N PRO A 799 27.22 -6.95 7.76
CA PRO A 799 28.67 -6.80 7.57
C PRO A 799 29.31 -6.05 8.74
N ASP A 800 30.50 -6.49 9.15
CA ASP A 800 31.31 -5.93 10.25
C ASP A 800 30.76 -6.12 11.68
N PHE A 801 29.58 -6.74 11.86
CA PHE A 801 29.00 -6.91 13.20
C PHE A 801 28.62 -8.35 13.57
N GLY A 802 28.01 -9.12 12.66
CA GLY A 802 27.60 -10.50 12.97
C GLY A 802 26.33 -10.95 12.27
N SER A 803 25.59 -11.84 12.93
CA SER A 803 24.32 -12.40 12.44
C SER A 803 23.15 -11.92 13.30
N VAL A 804 22.01 -11.66 12.66
CA VAL A 804 20.77 -11.27 13.34
C VAL A 804 19.65 -12.22 12.92
N THR A 805 19.04 -12.93 13.85
CA THR A 805 17.86 -13.76 13.59
C THR A 805 16.61 -13.00 14.06
N LEU A 806 15.64 -12.82 13.17
CA LEU A 806 14.34 -12.23 13.48
C LEU A 806 13.25 -13.31 13.42
N VAL A 807 12.35 -13.32 14.40
CA VAL A 807 11.29 -14.34 14.55
C VAL A 807 9.95 -13.70 14.87
N ASP A 808 8.87 -14.11 14.21
CA ASP A 808 7.49 -13.77 14.56
C ASP A 808 6.90 -14.83 15.52
N ARG A 809 6.67 -14.44 16.79
CA ARG A 809 6.09 -15.30 17.83
C ARG A 809 4.59 -15.07 18.02
N PHE A 810 3.89 -14.68 16.96
CA PHE A 810 2.45 -14.36 16.89
C PHE A 810 2.02 -13.10 17.65
N GLN A 811 2.48 -12.91 18.88
CA GLN A 811 2.14 -11.77 19.76
C GLN A 811 3.20 -10.68 19.80
N TYR A 812 4.42 -11.00 19.37
CA TYR A 812 5.58 -10.12 19.43
C TYR A 812 6.65 -10.63 18.46
N PHE A 813 7.64 -9.80 18.16
CA PHE A 813 8.84 -10.25 17.43
C PHE A 813 10.01 -10.46 18.38
N GLU A 814 10.86 -11.43 18.08
CA GLU A 814 12.15 -11.64 18.75
C GLU A 814 13.27 -11.34 17.76
N ALA A 815 14.24 -10.53 18.18
CA ALA A 815 15.51 -10.38 17.50
C ALA A 815 16.63 -10.98 18.38
N HIS A 816 17.43 -11.85 17.77
CA HIS A 816 18.58 -12.50 18.39
C HIS A 816 19.84 -12.10 17.64
N VAL A 817 20.91 -11.80 18.37
CA VAL A 817 22.22 -11.54 17.80
C VAL A 817 23.14 -12.73 18.08
N SER A 818 23.94 -13.11 17.09
CA SER A 818 24.97 -14.14 17.22
C SER A 818 26.22 -13.79 16.41
N ASP A 819 27.30 -14.56 16.61
CA ASP A 819 28.55 -14.46 15.85
C ASP A 819 29.28 -13.11 15.97
N THR A 820 29.12 -12.40 17.09
CA THR A 820 29.86 -11.15 17.41
C THR A 820 31.28 -11.46 17.88
N THR A 821 32.25 -10.58 17.60
CA THR A 821 33.65 -10.82 17.99
C THR A 821 34.03 -10.18 19.34
N SER A 822 33.24 -9.21 19.82
CA SER A 822 33.41 -8.56 21.12
C SER A 822 32.10 -7.99 21.70
N GLU A 823 32.04 -7.75 23.01
CA GLU A 823 30.89 -7.11 23.69
C GLU A 823 30.61 -5.69 23.17
N GLU A 824 31.64 -4.93 22.80
CA GLU A 824 31.48 -3.57 22.26
C GLU A 824 30.84 -3.57 20.87
N GLU A 825 31.21 -4.53 20.01
CA GLU A 825 30.59 -4.73 18.70
C GLU A 825 29.15 -5.23 18.84
N GLU A 826 28.90 -6.13 19.79
CA GLU A 826 27.55 -6.59 20.11
C GLU A 826 26.65 -5.40 20.53
N GLN A 827 27.16 -4.50 21.36
CA GLN A 827 26.43 -3.30 21.77
C GLN A 827 26.09 -2.38 20.58
N LYS A 828 27.05 -2.14 19.68
CA LYS A 828 26.84 -1.33 18.47
C LYS A 828 25.86 -2.00 17.52
N LEU A 829 25.95 -3.32 17.37
CA LEU A 829 25.03 -4.11 16.58
C LEU A 829 23.61 -3.98 17.13
N TRP A 830 23.41 -4.06 18.44
CA TRP A 830 22.08 -3.88 19.04
C TRP A 830 21.49 -2.49 18.82
N GLN A 831 22.29 -1.43 18.86
CA GLN A 831 21.84 -0.07 18.52
C GLN A 831 21.37 0.03 17.06
N HIS A 832 22.14 -0.57 16.15
CA HIS A 832 21.79 -0.63 14.73
C HIS A 832 20.54 -1.49 14.47
N VAL A 833 20.47 -2.67 15.08
CA VAL A 833 19.37 -3.64 14.95
C VAL A 833 18.07 -3.04 15.46
N GLY A 834 18.08 -2.49 16.68
CA GLY A 834 16.92 -1.83 17.25
C GLY A 834 16.41 -0.73 16.32
N LYS A 835 17.28 0.22 15.94
CA LYS A 835 16.89 1.33 15.05
C LYS A 835 16.32 0.84 13.72
N SER A 836 16.97 -0.13 13.07
CA SER A 836 16.53 -0.65 11.78
C SER A 836 15.16 -1.34 11.86
N ILE A 837 14.94 -2.15 12.92
CA ILE A 837 13.66 -2.84 13.11
C ILE A 837 12.54 -1.84 13.42
N PHE A 838 12.73 -0.93 14.38
CA PHE A 838 11.66 0.01 14.78
C PHE A 838 11.32 0.99 13.64
N ASN A 839 12.30 1.59 12.99
CA ASN A 839 12.07 2.49 11.85
C ASN A 839 11.48 1.74 10.65
N GLY A 840 11.92 0.49 10.43
CA GLY A 840 11.38 -0.37 9.39
C GLY A 840 9.91 -0.70 9.64
N ILE A 841 9.53 -1.06 10.87
CA ILE A 841 8.13 -1.32 11.23
C ILE A 841 7.28 -0.07 11.05
N GLU A 842 7.78 1.11 11.45
CA GLU A 842 7.07 2.38 11.24
C GLU A 842 6.83 2.65 9.75
N THR A 843 7.90 2.59 8.94
CA THR A 843 7.82 2.80 7.48
C THR A 843 6.86 1.81 6.81
N VAL A 844 6.96 0.54 7.15
CA VAL A 844 6.10 -0.52 6.61
C VAL A 844 4.66 -0.34 7.07
N SER A 845 4.42 0.05 8.32
CA SER A 845 3.07 0.30 8.84
C SER A 845 2.40 1.44 8.08
N ASP A 846 3.12 2.52 7.80
CA ASP A 846 2.62 3.63 7.00
C ASP A 846 2.29 3.21 5.57
N MET A 847 3.17 2.43 4.93
CA MET A 847 2.95 1.88 3.58
C MET A 847 1.70 0.99 3.52
N LEU A 848 1.53 0.10 4.50
CA LEU A 848 0.37 -0.81 4.61
C LEU A 848 -0.90 -0.11 5.12
N GLY A 849 -0.82 1.17 5.51
CA GLY A 849 -1.95 1.96 5.99
C GLY A 849 -2.42 1.62 7.40
N TYR A 850 -1.53 1.17 8.28
CA TYR A 850 -1.81 0.85 9.68
C TYR A 850 -1.49 2.03 10.61
N SER A 851 -2.50 2.58 11.28
CA SER A 851 -2.35 3.84 12.05
C SER A 851 -1.99 3.68 13.53
N ASN A 852 -2.15 2.49 14.12
CA ASN A 852 -2.07 2.27 15.58
C ASN A 852 -0.95 1.30 15.97
N ASN A 853 -0.01 1.05 15.07
CA ASN A 853 1.07 0.10 15.28
C ASN A 853 2.31 0.79 15.84
N LYS A 854 2.28 1.17 17.12
CA LYS A 854 3.48 1.69 17.82
C LYS A 854 4.11 0.58 18.65
N PRO A 855 5.01 -0.22 18.06
CA PRO A 855 5.76 -1.21 18.82
C PRO A 855 6.68 -0.52 19.83
N ARG A 856 7.11 -1.28 20.83
CA ARG A 856 8.08 -0.82 21.82
C ARG A 856 9.07 -1.93 22.19
N PRO A 857 10.29 -1.56 22.65
CA PRO A 857 11.23 -2.54 23.17
C PRO A 857 10.69 -3.19 24.45
N ALA A 858 10.93 -4.50 24.57
CA ALA A 858 10.46 -5.33 25.65
C ALA A 858 11.41 -6.51 25.88
N ILE A 859 11.13 -7.28 26.92
CA ILE A 859 11.74 -8.58 27.21
C ILE A 859 10.67 -9.66 27.23
N ILE A 860 11.11 -10.93 27.24
CA ILE A 860 10.25 -12.03 27.68
C ILE A 860 10.03 -11.88 29.19
N CYS A 861 8.77 -11.90 29.62
CA CYS A 861 8.42 -11.73 31.02
C CYS A 861 9.06 -12.86 31.86
N PRO A 862 9.78 -12.56 32.95
CA PRO A 862 10.37 -13.59 33.83
C PRO A 862 9.35 -14.47 34.54
N LYS A 863 8.09 -14.03 34.57
CA LYS A 863 6.95 -14.78 35.11
C LYS A 863 6.18 -15.55 34.03
N SER A 864 6.62 -15.46 32.78
CA SER A 864 6.05 -16.28 31.73
C SER A 864 6.41 -17.76 31.93
N HIS A 865 5.49 -18.63 31.56
CA HIS A 865 5.70 -20.07 31.50
C HIS A 865 6.06 -20.45 30.06
N SER A 866 6.82 -21.54 29.87
CA SER A 866 7.29 -22.00 28.55
C SER A 866 6.18 -22.10 27.51
N ASP A 867 4.97 -22.46 27.93
CA ASP A 867 3.87 -22.78 27.03
C ASP A 867 2.98 -21.56 26.72
N LYS A 868 3.20 -20.43 27.42
CA LYS A 868 2.48 -19.16 27.24
C LYS A 868 3.41 -17.98 27.50
N ALA A 869 4.46 -17.90 26.68
CA ALA A 869 5.36 -16.77 26.68
C ALA A 869 4.58 -15.46 26.45
N HIS A 870 4.88 -14.45 27.24
CA HIS A 870 4.34 -13.11 27.08
C HIS A 870 5.43 -12.10 27.42
N THR A 871 5.21 -10.86 26.99
CA THR A 871 6.20 -9.80 27.06
C THR A 871 6.17 -9.08 28.42
N ALA A 872 7.25 -8.39 28.74
CA ALA A 872 7.26 -7.35 29.74
C ALA A 872 7.99 -6.13 29.17
N TYR A 873 7.38 -4.95 29.29
CA TYR A 873 8.00 -3.73 28.79
C TYR A 873 8.85 -3.08 29.87
N ILE A 874 9.89 -2.38 29.45
CA ILE A 874 10.80 -1.69 30.37
C ILE A 874 10.30 -0.27 30.56
N LYS A 875 10.16 0.16 31.81
CA LYS A 875 9.84 1.53 32.20
C LYS A 875 10.47 1.83 33.57
N ASP A 876 11.13 2.99 33.70
CA ASP A 876 11.79 3.43 34.95
C ASP A 876 12.82 2.44 35.51
N GLY A 877 13.61 1.79 34.64
CA GLY A 877 14.59 0.76 35.04
C GLY A 877 13.95 -0.49 35.66
N LYS A 878 12.65 -0.70 35.41
CA LYS A 878 11.86 -1.86 35.85
C LYS A 878 11.18 -2.50 34.66
N TRP A 879 11.03 -3.81 34.71
CA TRP A 879 10.17 -4.50 33.77
C TRP A 879 8.74 -4.55 34.34
N ASN A 880 7.74 -4.41 33.47
CA ASN A 880 6.31 -4.43 33.80
C ASN A 880 5.65 -5.49 32.92
N CYS A 881 5.02 -6.47 33.55
CA CYS A 881 4.36 -7.58 32.86
C CYS A 881 3.18 -7.08 32.00
N THR A 882 3.09 -7.53 30.74
CA THR A 882 1.96 -7.16 29.86
C THR A 882 0.69 -7.96 30.15
N SER A 883 0.82 -9.14 30.76
CA SER A 883 -0.32 -9.99 31.12
C SER A 883 -0.90 -9.69 32.50
N ASP A 884 -0.10 -9.10 33.40
CA ASP A 884 -0.53 -8.69 34.74
C ASP A 884 0.14 -7.35 35.11
N MET A 885 -0.60 -6.26 34.92
CA MET A 885 -0.11 -4.90 35.16
C MET A 885 0.31 -4.65 36.63
N GLY A 886 -0.05 -5.52 37.57
CA GLY A 886 0.41 -5.45 38.97
C GLY A 886 1.80 -6.07 39.18
N VAL A 887 2.29 -6.86 38.23
CA VAL A 887 3.55 -7.60 38.32
C VAL A 887 4.66 -6.81 37.64
N ARG A 888 5.67 -6.44 38.43
CA ARG A 888 6.87 -5.73 37.99
C ARG A 888 8.07 -6.14 38.82
N GLY A 889 9.26 -5.93 38.30
CA GLY A 889 10.51 -6.22 39.00
C GLY A 889 11.65 -5.34 38.50
N THR A 890 12.79 -5.41 39.18
CA THR A 890 13.99 -4.69 38.76
C THR A 890 14.70 -5.42 37.62
N LEU A 891 15.43 -4.71 36.76
CA LEU A 891 16.25 -5.35 35.72
C LEU A 891 17.33 -6.27 36.32
N ALA A 892 17.82 -5.97 37.52
CA ALA A 892 18.77 -6.81 38.25
C ALA A 892 18.22 -8.23 38.59
N GLU A 893 16.90 -8.40 38.67
CA GLU A 893 16.27 -9.70 38.92
C GLU A 893 16.32 -10.63 37.69
N LEU A 894 16.62 -10.10 36.50
CA LEU A 894 16.65 -10.87 35.26
C LEU A 894 17.86 -11.81 35.19
N GLY A 895 18.91 -11.56 35.98
CA GLY A 895 20.14 -12.38 35.97
C GLY A 895 20.94 -12.33 34.66
N THR A 896 20.46 -11.58 33.67
CA THR A 896 21.05 -11.37 32.34
C THR A 896 21.21 -9.88 32.08
N VAL A 897 22.40 -9.47 31.64
CA VAL A 897 22.63 -8.12 31.08
C VAL A 897 21.87 -8.06 29.77
N LEU A 898 20.99 -7.07 29.61
CA LEU A 898 20.27 -6.80 28.36
C LEU A 898 21.12 -5.85 27.54
N PRO A 899 21.87 -6.32 26.52
CA PRO A 899 22.86 -5.47 25.87
C PRO A 899 22.19 -4.32 25.11
N TRP A 900 21.03 -4.55 24.51
CA TRP A 900 20.24 -3.51 23.86
C TRP A 900 19.53 -2.55 24.83
N CYS A 901 19.40 -2.90 26.11
CA CYS A 901 18.77 -2.06 27.13
C CYS A 901 19.86 -1.44 28.00
N ASP A 902 20.39 -0.30 27.57
CA ASP A 902 21.21 0.52 28.45
C ASP A 902 20.32 0.98 29.63
N GLU A 903 20.74 0.77 30.87
CA GLU A 903 19.99 1.18 32.09
C GLU A 903 19.65 2.68 32.12
N ALA A 904 20.21 3.43 31.17
CA ALA A 904 19.99 4.85 30.94
C ALA A 904 18.97 5.20 29.85
N TYR A 905 18.39 4.30 29.04
CA TYR A 905 17.46 4.68 27.96
C TYR A 905 16.20 5.39 28.48
N ILE A 906 15.79 6.46 27.78
CA ILE A 906 14.59 7.26 28.11
C ILE A 906 13.60 7.20 26.94
N ASP A 907 12.35 6.81 27.22
CA ASP A 907 11.21 6.90 26.29
C ASP A 907 9.99 7.67 26.84
N ASP A 908 9.96 7.96 28.15
CA ASP A 908 8.83 8.65 28.78
C ASP A 908 9.01 10.18 28.81
N HIS A 909 8.32 10.85 27.89
CA HIS A 909 8.23 12.30 27.81
C HIS A 909 7.80 12.96 29.12
N PHE A 910 6.81 12.40 29.82
CA PHE A 910 6.24 13.00 31.02
C PHE A 910 7.24 12.97 32.17
N ASP A 911 7.94 11.85 32.35
CA ASP A 911 8.92 11.70 33.42
C ASP A 911 10.08 12.69 33.23
N VAL A 912 10.60 12.83 32.01
CA VAL A 912 11.65 13.81 31.68
C VAL A 912 11.19 15.25 31.91
N VAL A 913 10.01 15.61 31.41
CA VAL A 913 9.47 16.97 31.57
C VAL A 913 9.22 17.29 33.05
N SER A 914 8.77 16.31 33.84
CA SER A 914 8.56 16.49 35.28
C SER A 914 9.87 16.77 36.04
N GLU A 915 10.96 16.07 35.70
CA GLU A 915 12.28 16.27 36.31
C GLU A 915 12.89 17.63 35.92
N LEU A 916 12.61 18.10 34.70
CA LEU A 916 13.20 19.31 34.15
C LEU A 916 12.39 20.58 34.44
N GLY A 917 11.27 20.49 35.18
CA GLY A 917 10.38 21.63 35.44
C GLY A 917 11.11 22.85 35.99
N ASP A 918 12.07 22.65 36.91
CA ASP A 918 12.85 23.72 37.54
C ASP A 918 13.82 24.43 36.57
N VAL A 919 14.18 23.78 35.46
CA VAL A 919 15.09 24.30 34.42
C VAL A 919 14.37 24.61 33.10
N ALA A 920 13.03 24.62 33.09
CA ALA A 920 12.24 24.93 31.89
C ALA A 920 12.63 26.27 31.24
N HIS A 921 12.99 27.27 32.04
CA HIS A 921 13.41 28.59 31.57
C HIS A 921 14.72 28.59 30.73
N VAL A 922 15.55 27.54 30.85
CA VAL A 922 16.78 27.36 30.05
C VAL A 922 16.66 26.25 29.00
N TRP A 923 15.44 25.83 28.65
CA TRP A 923 15.16 24.74 27.70
C TRP A 923 15.98 24.83 26.39
N LYS A 924 16.22 26.03 25.87
CA LYS A 924 16.95 26.25 24.62
C LYS A 924 18.43 25.90 24.76
N SER A 925 19.06 26.35 25.84
CA SER A 925 20.45 26.02 26.17
C SER A 925 20.59 24.54 26.49
N LEU A 926 19.62 23.98 27.22
CA LEU A 926 19.54 22.56 27.52
C LEU A 926 19.40 21.71 26.24
N GLY A 927 18.53 22.08 25.31
CA GLY A 927 18.36 21.41 24.02
C GLY A 927 19.64 21.42 23.17
N GLY A 928 20.40 22.53 23.20
CA GLY A 928 21.72 22.58 22.56
C GLY A 928 22.74 21.65 23.22
N ALA A 929 22.71 21.51 24.56
CA ALA A 929 23.53 20.54 25.28
C ALA A 929 23.12 19.09 24.99
N LEU A 930 21.83 18.86 24.72
CA LEU A 930 21.25 17.60 24.22
C LEU A 930 21.45 17.39 22.70
N ARG A 931 22.26 18.23 22.05
CA ARG A 931 22.69 18.11 20.64
C ARG A 931 21.59 18.34 19.60
N LEU A 932 20.45 18.89 19.99
CA LEU A 932 19.43 19.33 19.04
C LEU A 932 19.99 20.47 18.16
N ARG A 933 19.57 20.47 16.90
CA ARG A 933 20.04 21.49 15.95
C ARG A 933 19.44 22.84 16.28
N GLN A 934 20.24 23.88 16.12
CA GLN A 934 19.82 25.26 16.39
C GLN A 934 18.53 25.67 15.63
N PRO A 935 18.34 25.30 14.35
CA PRO A 935 17.09 25.58 13.63
C PRO A 935 15.83 24.95 14.26
N ASP A 936 15.93 23.72 14.77
CA ASP A 936 14.79 23.03 15.41
C ASP A 936 14.41 23.72 16.73
N LEU A 937 15.41 24.15 17.51
CA LEU A 937 15.19 24.96 18.72
C LEU A 937 14.62 26.35 18.41
N ASP A 938 14.96 26.93 17.25
CA ASP A 938 14.38 28.20 16.81
C ASP A 938 12.93 28.04 16.33
N ARG A 939 12.59 26.90 15.70
CA ARG A 939 11.20 26.52 15.36
C ARG A 939 10.34 26.38 16.61
N ILE A 940 10.77 25.58 17.59
CA ILE A 940 10.05 25.37 18.86
C ILE A 940 9.76 26.70 19.56
N LYS A 941 10.73 27.62 19.54
CA LYS A 941 10.56 28.96 20.13
C LYS A 941 9.50 29.78 19.40
N ALA A 942 9.39 29.65 18.08
CA ALA A 942 8.43 30.38 17.26
C ALA A 942 7.00 29.85 17.47
N ASP A 943 6.85 28.53 17.61
CA ASP A 943 5.55 27.86 17.69
C ASP A 943 4.86 28.04 19.06
N HIS A 944 5.64 28.22 20.14
CA HIS A 944 5.11 28.24 21.52
C HIS A 944 5.19 29.59 22.26
N GLN A 945 5.26 30.72 21.55
CA GLN A 945 5.10 32.11 22.05
C GLN A 945 5.57 32.39 23.51
N GLN A 946 6.85 32.13 23.80
CA GLN A 946 7.51 32.39 25.12
C GLN A 946 7.01 31.57 26.32
N ASP A 947 6.19 30.53 26.14
CA ASP A 947 5.92 29.58 27.22
C ASP A 947 7.07 28.57 27.35
N SER A 948 7.93 28.80 28.34
CA SER A 948 9.07 27.94 28.64
C SER A 948 8.69 26.49 28.95
N SER A 949 7.49 26.24 29.48
CA SER A 949 7.04 24.87 29.81
C SER A 949 6.63 24.11 28.56
N SER A 950 5.86 24.75 27.67
CA SER A 950 5.52 24.19 26.36
C SER A 950 6.75 24.02 25.47
N CYS A 951 7.70 24.98 25.50
CA CYS A 951 8.95 24.84 24.75
C CYS A 951 9.84 23.72 25.29
N LEU A 952 9.91 23.54 26.63
CA LEU A 952 10.63 22.42 27.24
C LEU A 952 9.99 21.09 26.82
N SER A 953 8.66 21.00 26.89
CA SER A 953 7.90 19.83 26.46
C SER A 953 8.21 19.45 25.01
N GLU A 954 8.11 20.40 24.08
CA GLU A 954 8.37 20.14 22.66
C GLU A 954 9.85 19.84 22.38
N MET A 955 10.77 20.49 23.08
CA MET A 955 12.21 20.18 23.01
C MET A 955 12.51 18.74 23.47
N VAL A 956 11.88 18.27 24.54
CA VAL A 956 11.99 16.88 25.00
C VAL A 956 11.41 15.93 23.95
N THR A 957 10.28 16.26 23.33
CA THR A 957 9.70 15.48 22.22
C THR A 957 10.70 15.33 21.07
N GLU A 958 11.26 16.43 20.59
CA GLU A 958 12.25 16.43 19.50
C GLU A 958 13.53 15.66 19.85
N TRP A 959 13.97 15.74 21.11
CA TRP A 959 15.12 14.98 21.58
C TRP A 959 14.83 13.47 21.65
N LEU A 960 13.68 13.07 22.20
CA LEU A 960 13.25 11.67 22.25
C LEU A 960 13.00 11.08 20.85
N ASN A 961 12.52 11.92 19.91
CA ASN A 961 12.38 11.59 18.49
C ASN A 961 13.72 11.58 17.73
N GLN A 962 14.85 11.78 18.42
CA GLN A 962 16.19 11.64 17.85
C GLN A 962 16.49 12.65 16.74
N SER A 963 15.98 13.89 16.85
CA SER A 963 16.26 15.01 15.92
C SER A 963 17.71 15.54 16.01
N TYR A 964 18.68 14.68 16.30
CA TYR A 964 20.11 14.95 16.39
C TYR A 964 20.93 13.78 15.83
N ASN A 965 22.24 13.95 15.66
CA ASN A 965 23.11 12.89 15.15
C ASN A 965 23.31 11.77 16.20
N THR A 966 22.40 10.79 16.20
CA THR A 966 22.44 9.65 17.13
C THR A 966 23.61 8.70 16.87
N GLU A 967 24.13 8.63 15.64
CA GLU A 967 25.32 7.82 15.32
C GLU A 967 26.55 8.27 16.10
N ARG A 968 26.69 9.59 16.31
CA ARG A 968 27.82 10.17 17.02
C ARG A 968 27.61 10.24 18.53
N PHE A 969 26.39 10.44 18.99
CA PHE A 969 26.10 10.81 20.38
C PHE A 969 25.27 9.77 21.16
N GLY A 970 24.81 8.71 20.51
CA GLY A 970 23.98 7.67 21.13
C GLY A 970 22.50 8.05 21.26
N LEU A 971 21.68 7.09 21.70
CA LEU A 971 20.25 7.27 21.95
C LEU A 971 19.98 8.17 23.18
N PRO A 972 18.78 8.78 23.27
CA PRO A 972 18.37 9.55 24.44
C PRO A 972 18.53 8.72 25.71
N SER A 973 19.24 9.29 26.69
CA SER A 973 19.54 8.58 27.92
C SER A 973 19.61 9.48 29.16
N TRP A 974 19.33 8.93 30.34
CA TRP A 974 19.46 9.58 31.65
C TRP A 974 20.88 10.06 31.87
N LYS A 975 21.89 9.34 31.37
CA LYS A 975 23.28 9.78 31.39
C LYS A 975 23.47 11.06 30.56
N MET A 976 23.01 11.06 29.32
CA MET A 976 23.10 12.22 28.43
C MET A 976 22.31 13.41 28.98
N LEU A 977 21.16 13.16 29.61
CA LEU A 977 20.36 14.19 30.29
C LEU A 977 21.08 14.77 31.51
N VAL A 978 21.65 13.91 32.37
CA VAL A 978 22.45 14.33 33.54
C VAL A 978 23.63 15.18 33.11
N GLU A 979 24.33 14.78 32.05
CA GLU A 979 25.44 15.56 31.47
C GLU A 979 24.96 16.92 30.94
N ALA A 980 23.84 16.97 30.23
CA ALA A 980 23.28 18.21 29.69
C ALA A 980 22.74 19.15 30.77
N VAL A 981 22.13 18.63 31.83
CA VAL A 981 21.63 19.39 32.99
C VAL A 981 22.80 19.94 33.82
N ALA A 982 23.88 19.17 33.98
CA ALA A 982 25.12 19.60 34.65
C ALA A 982 25.94 20.60 33.81
N HIS A 983 25.80 20.57 32.49
CA HIS A 983 26.62 21.37 31.59
C HIS A 983 26.43 22.87 31.82
N ARG A 984 27.54 23.63 31.88
CA ARG A 984 27.53 25.10 32.13
C ARG A 984 26.73 25.89 31.10
N ASN A 985 26.73 25.43 29.85
CA ASN A 985 25.96 26.02 28.75
C ASN A 985 24.64 25.27 28.47
N GLY A 986 24.25 24.34 29.35
CA GLY A 986 23.01 23.57 29.28
C GLY A 986 22.05 23.99 30.39
N GLY A 987 21.76 23.07 31.30
CA GLY A 987 20.92 23.33 32.48
C GLY A 987 21.61 24.10 33.61
N ASN A 988 22.95 24.04 33.69
CA ASN A 988 23.78 24.63 34.75
C ASN A 988 23.26 24.33 36.18
N ASN A 989 22.74 23.13 36.40
CA ASN A 989 22.11 22.74 37.66
C ASN A 989 22.67 21.40 38.15
N ASN A 990 23.87 21.44 38.76
CA ASN A 990 24.53 20.26 39.31
C ASN A 990 23.71 19.56 40.40
N ALA A 991 22.91 20.29 41.18
CA ALA A 991 22.07 19.70 42.22
C ALA A 991 20.96 18.84 41.59
N LEU A 992 20.30 19.34 40.54
CA LEU A 992 19.32 18.59 39.77
C LEU A 992 19.95 17.41 39.03
N ALA A 993 21.13 17.60 38.43
CA ALA A 993 21.85 16.52 37.76
C ALA A 993 22.23 15.40 38.74
N ILE A 994 22.68 15.70 39.96
CA ILE A 994 22.96 14.71 41.02
C ILE A 994 21.66 14.04 41.49
N HIS A 995 20.55 14.77 41.58
CA HIS A 995 19.25 14.20 41.91
C HIS A 995 18.81 13.17 40.87
N ILE A 996 18.78 13.56 39.59
CA ILE A 996 18.44 12.69 38.47
C ILE A 996 19.40 11.49 38.44
N ALA A 997 20.71 11.71 38.57
CA ALA A 997 21.71 10.64 38.59
C ALA A 997 21.47 9.63 39.72
N THR A 998 21.13 10.11 40.91
CA THR A 998 20.84 9.26 42.08
C THR A 998 19.51 8.50 41.90
N LYS A 999 18.48 9.18 41.40
CA LYS A 999 17.13 8.62 41.20
C LYS A 999 17.14 7.50 40.16
N TYR A 1000 17.81 7.73 39.03
CA TYR A 1000 17.88 6.81 37.89
C TYR A 1000 19.16 5.96 37.87
N LYS A 1001 19.95 5.99 38.97
CA LYS A 1001 21.17 5.18 39.16
C LYS A 1001 22.21 5.29 38.04
N VAL A 1002 22.33 6.44 37.41
CA VAL A 1002 23.37 6.72 36.40
C VAL A 1002 24.56 7.45 37.03
N PRO A 1003 25.76 7.43 36.41
CA PRO A 1003 26.94 8.09 36.96
C PRO A 1003 26.69 9.58 37.22
N ALA A 1004 27.00 10.04 38.44
CA ALA A 1004 26.93 11.46 38.78
C ALA A 1004 27.95 12.27 37.98
N PRO A 1005 27.65 13.54 37.64
CA PRO A 1005 28.58 14.39 36.91
C PRO A 1005 29.86 14.59 37.74
N ALA A 1006 31.03 14.50 37.08
CA ALA A 1006 32.30 14.72 37.74
C ALA A 1006 32.37 16.14 38.33
N GLN A 1007 32.71 16.26 39.62
CA GLN A 1007 32.96 17.56 40.25
C GLN A 1007 34.25 18.16 39.65
N ASN A 1008 34.10 19.19 38.82
CA ASN A 1008 35.19 20.05 38.36
C ASN A 1008 35.09 21.43 39.00
#